data_AF-I3MEB2-F1
#
_entry.id   AF-I3MEB2-F1
#
_cell.length_a   1.000
_cell.length_b   1.000
_cell.length_c   1.000
_cell.angle_alpha   90.00
_cell.angle_beta   90.00
_cell.angle_gamma   90.00
#
_symmetry.space_group_name_H-M   'P 1'
#
loop_
_entity.id
_entity.type
_entity.pdbx_description
1 polymer ?
#
loop_
_entity_poly.entity_id
_entity_poly.type
_entity_poly.pdbx_seq_one_letter_code
_entity_poly.pdbx_strand_id
1 'polypeptide(L)'
;MGNWESQVSSVPAPQLDEFVQRHLKPSEPCRKQIQGTVETICAALKEIQPFPVVQSVAMGGSYSRETVLRNHSDGTFVLFLDHLAKFQDHKKNQQEILDIIEQQLKARLLAHRLTAWYQILRLGGQLHIEVSTRWQTVSFQVLPAFNALGFSENPSPWIYRDLKRAMDETSAYPGEFSVCFAELRKKFFSKYPRKLKDLILLIKYWYQQCQKKWGISSLFSEYALELLTVYAWEQGCGAEDFDMAQGVRTVLGLIEQKDLLCVYWTVNYDFEDETVRNVLLQQLRSQRPVILDPADPTNNVSTRGVPWPRLKEEAGLWLSSLQQSGEAPRLSWNVLPAPLFMTPGHLLDKFIKDFLQPNKDFLDQLHRAVDDICTFLKEDCFRHSTTKVQKVIKGGSATKGTTLKIGSDADLVVFPSTLQSYTSQRNERGRVVQEIRRQLEVWQQKTQFEVTFEMSKWKAPRVLSFSLKSKNVNESVDFDVLPAFNALGQLHSGSTPGPQVYAGLIDLYRSSDLPAGEFSTCFTELQRNFIVSRPTKLKNLIRLMKHWYKQCERKLKSKGSLPPKYALELLTIYAWEQGCGSESFHTAEGFRTVLDLVTKYQQLCIFWNVNYNFEDETMRTFLLTQIQKTRCPSILD
;
A
#
# COMPACT_ATOMS: atom_id res chain seq x y z
N MET A 1 -25.39 -38.61 -2.59
CA MET A 1 -24.04 -38.08 -2.27
C MET A 1 -23.55 -37.34 -3.51
N GLY A 2 -23.71 -36.02 -3.55
CA GLY A 2 -23.43 -35.22 -4.76
C GLY A 2 -22.01 -34.65 -4.74
N ASN A 3 -21.30 -34.80 -5.86
CA ASN A 3 -20.04 -34.13 -6.18
C ASN A 3 -20.18 -32.60 -5.99
N TRP A 4 -19.58 -32.02 -4.96
CA TRP A 4 -19.53 -30.56 -4.74
C TRP A 4 -18.11 -30.07 -4.45
N GLU A 5 -17.10 -30.57 -5.17
CA GLU A 5 -15.85 -29.80 -5.31
C GLU A 5 -16.00 -28.85 -6.50
N SER A 6 -16.85 -27.82 -6.36
CA SER A 6 -16.86 -26.73 -7.34
C SER A 6 -15.49 -26.08 -7.39
N GLN A 7 -14.98 -25.84 -8.60
CA GLN A 7 -13.76 -25.06 -8.77
C GLN A 7 -14.04 -23.65 -8.26
N VAL A 8 -13.22 -23.12 -7.35
CA VAL A 8 -13.41 -21.76 -6.85
C VAL A 8 -13.33 -20.73 -7.98
N SER A 9 -12.59 -21.07 -9.04
CA SER A 9 -12.48 -20.27 -10.25
C SER A 9 -13.80 -20.07 -11.00
N SER A 10 -14.77 -20.97 -10.84
CA SER A 10 -16.10 -20.86 -11.46
C SER A 10 -17.12 -20.16 -10.57
N VAL A 11 -16.76 -19.73 -9.36
CA VAL A 11 -17.67 -19.04 -8.44
C VAL A 11 -17.83 -17.58 -8.89
N PRO A 12 -19.06 -17.07 -9.08
CA PRO A 12 -19.29 -15.68 -9.44
C PRO A 12 -18.71 -14.70 -8.42
N ALA A 13 -18.16 -13.57 -8.89
CA ALA A 13 -17.55 -12.55 -8.06
C ALA A 13 -18.39 -12.10 -6.83
N PRO A 14 -19.72 -11.86 -6.94
CA PRO A 14 -20.54 -11.46 -5.80
C PRO A 14 -20.74 -12.55 -4.74
N GLN A 15 -20.51 -13.82 -5.09
CA GLN A 15 -20.74 -14.97 -4.22
C GLN A 15 -19.48 -15.43 -3.48
N LEU A 16 -18.33 -14.80 -3.72
CA LEU A 16 -17.06 -15.20 -3.12
C LEU A 16 -17.09 -15.10 -1.58
N ASP A 17 -17.67 -14.03 -1.01
CA ASP A 17 -17.82 -13.88 0.43
C ASP A 17 -18.63 -15.03 1.04
N GLU A 18 -19.79 -15.34 0.44
CA GLU A 18 -20.66 -16.42 0.86
C GLU A 18 -19.99 -17.79 0.71
N PHE A 19 -19.24 -17.99 -0.38
CA PHE A 19 -18.48 -19.21 -0.62
C PHE A 19 -17.45 -19.46 0.49
N VAL A 20 -16.71 -18.43 0.91
CA VAL A 20 -15.75 -18.54 2.03
C VAL A 20 -16.48 -18.96 3.31
N GLN A 21 -17.59 -18.32 3.66
CA GLN A 21 -18.32 -18.66 4.90
C GLN A 21 -18.89 -20.09 4.86
N ARG A 22 -19.44 -20.51 3.72
CA ARG A 22 -20.14 -21.80 3.59
C ARG A 22 -19.21 -22.97 3.40
N HIS A 23 -18.10 -22.81 2.68
CA HIS A 23 -17.27 -23.92 2.22
C HIS A 23 -15.85 -23.93 2.78
N LEU A 24 -15.24 -22.76 3.01
CA LEU A 24 -13.82 -22.69 3.37
C LEU A 24 -13.55 -22.56 4.86
N LYS A 25 -14.46 -21.95 5.62
CA LYS A 25 -14.26 -21.78 7.06
C LYS A 25 -14.68 -23.01 7.87
N PRO A 26 -13.87 -23.39 8.88
CA PRO A 26 -14.32 -24.28 9.95
C PRO A 26 -15.53 -23.69 10.67
N SER A 27 -16.46 -24.54 11.11
CA SER A 27 -17.61 -24.07 11.89
C SER A 27 -17.16 -23.60 13.28
N GLU A 28 -17.86 -22.59 13.82
CA GLU A 28 -17.52 -22.02 15.13
C GLU A 28 -17.50 -23.05 16.27
N PRO A 29 -18.42 -24.03 16.35
CA PRO A 29 -18.35 -25.09 17.36
C PRO A 29 -17.10 -25.97 17.22
N CYS A 30 -16.71 -26.34 15.98
CA CYS A 30 -15.50 -27.13 15.75
C CYS A 30 -14.26 -26.33 16.14
N ARG A 31 -14.21 -25.03 15.80
CA ARG A 31 -13.10 -24.15 16.16
C ARG A 31 -12.90 -24.08 17.67
N LYS A 32 -13.99 -23.87 18.44
CA LYS A 32 -13.93 -23.83 19.92
C LYS A 32 -13.48 -25.15 20.55
N GLN A 33 -13.94 -26.28 20.02
CA GLN A 33 -13.52 -27.61 20.50
C GLN A 33 -12.02 -27.85 20.24
N ILE A 34 -11.56 -27.58 19.01
CA ILE A 34 -10.13 -27.71 18.68
C ILE A 34 -9.30 -26.77 19.54
N GLN A 35 -9.73 -25.52 19.70
CA GLN A 35 -9.05 -24.54 20.55
C GLN A 35 -8.88 -25.05 21.99
N GLY A 36 -9.95 -25.52 22.64
CA GLY A 36 -9.84 -26.03 24.02
C GLY A 36 -8.92 -27.25 24.14
N THR A 37 -8.92 -28.13 23.14
CA THR A 37 -8.01 -29.29 23.10
C THR A 37 -6.56 -28.86 22.89
N VAL A 38 -6.31 -27.91 21.97
CA VAL A 38 -4.99 -27.34 21.71
C VAL A 38 -4.45 -26.61 22.93
N GLU A 39 -5.27 -25.82 23.63
CA GLU A 39 -4.89 -25.15 24.89
C GLU A 39 -4.50 -26.15 25.97
N THR A 40 -5.23 -27.27 26.08
CA THR A 40 -4.90 -28.35 27.03
C THR A 40 -3.59 -29.05 26.65
N ILE A 41 -3.36 -29.34 25.37
CA ILE A 41 -2.09 -29.90 24.88
C ILE A 41 -0.93 -28.93 25.15
N CYS A 42 -1.11 -27.63 24.90
CA CYS A 42 -0.14 -26.60 25.23
C CYS A 42 0.22 -26.58 26.72
N ALA A 43 -0.77 -26.69 27.61
CA ALA A 43 -0.53 -26.77 29.05
C ALA A 43 0.28 -28.03 29.42
N ALA A 44 -0.13 -29.19 28.90
CA ALA A 44 0.57 -30.45 29.13
C ALA A 44 2.02 -30.44 28.61
N LEU A 45 2.27 -29.79 27.46
CA LEU A 45 3.61 -29.61 26.91
C LEU A 45 4.50 -28.71 27.78
N LYS A 46 3.94 -27.68 28.41
CA LYS A 46 4.70 -26.78 29.33
C LYS A 46 5.09 -27.48 30.64
N GLU A 47 4.34 -28.49 31.06
CA GLU A 47 4.59 -29.25 32.29
C GLU A 47 5.58 -30.41 32.12
N ILE A 48 6.22 -30.54 30.95
CA ILE A 48 7.26 -31.55 30.70
C ILE A 48 8.50 -31.21 31.54
N GLN A 49 8.87 -32.15 32.41
CA GLN A 49 9.91 -32.08 33.45
C GLN A 49 10.30 -33.54 33.81
N PRO A 50 11.53 -33.84 34.26
CA PRO A 50 12.64 -32.90 34.50
C PRO A 50 13.49 -32.60 33.25
N PHE A 51 13.40 -33.41 32.21
CA PHE A 51 14.09 -33.18 30.93
C PHE A 51 13.21 -33.64 29.76
N PRO A 52 13.13 -32.89 28.64
CA PRO A 52 13.62 -31.52 28.48
C PRO A 52 12.76 -30.51 29.25
N VAL A 53 13.34 -29.41 29.74
CA VAL A 53 12.55 -28.32 30.33
C VAL A 53 12.05 -27.40 29.22
N VAL A 54 10.73 -27.30 29.12
CA VAL A 54 10.06 -26.44 28.14
C VAL A 54 9.88 -25.05 28.75
N GLN A 55 10.63 -24.05 28.26
CA GLN A 55 10.52 -22.66 28.70
C GLN A 55 9.20 -22.04 28.27
N SER A 56 8.80 -22.29 27.02
CA SER A 56 7.55 -21.80 26.46
C SER A 56 7.14 -22.62 25.24
N VAL A 57 5.86 -22.50 24.87
CA VAL A 57 5.25 -23.18 23.72
C VAL A 57 4.64 -22.12 22.83
N ALA A 58 5.10 -22.07 21.59
CA ALA A 58 4.57 -21.20 20.55
C ALA A 58 3.75 -22.01 19.54
N MET A 59 2.72 -21.36 18.99
CA MET A 59 1.92 -21.93 17.91
C MET A 59 2.43 -21.40 16.58
N GLY A 60 2.64 -22.31 15.62
CA GLY A 60 2.98 -22.01 14.23
C GLY A 60 1.93 -22.57 13.25
N GLY A 61 2.30 -22.61 11.96
CA GLY A 61 1.43 -23.12 10.89
C GLY A 61 0.22 -22.21 10.60
N SER A 62 -0.66 -22.66 9.70
CA SER A 62 -1.87 -21.92 9.35
C SER A 62 -2.82 -21.73 10.53
N TYR A 63 -2.78 -22.65 11.51
CA TYR A 63 -3.49 -22.50 12.78
C TYR A 63 -3.14 -21.19 13.51
N SER A 64 -1.85 -20.92 13.72
CA SER A 64 -1.39 -19.70 14.42
C SER A 64 -1.71 -18.40 13.68
N ARG A 65 -1.72 -18.46 12.34
CA ARG A 65 -2.01 -17.32 11.46
C ARG A 65 -3.51 -17.09 11.28
N GLU A 66 -4.33 -17.97 11.86
CA GLU A 66 -5.79 -18.03 11.70
C GLU A 66 -6.25 -18.18 10.24
N THR A 67 -5.45 -18.87 9.43
CA THR A 67 -5.69 -19.16 8.00
C THR A 67 -6.01 -20.65 7.77
N VAL A 68 -6.75 -21.24 8.72
CA VAL A 68 -7.20 -22.64 8.74
C VAL A 68 -8.34 -22.85 7.73
N LEU A 69 -8.16 -23.80 6.83
CA LEU A 69 -9.19 -24.26 5.89
C LEU A 69 -10.07 -25.35 6.52
N ARG A 70 -11.32 -25.42 6.07
CA ARG A 70 -12.24 -26.49 6.44
C ARG A 70 -11.66 -27.86 6.07
N ASN A 71 -11.99 -28.87 6.86
CA ASN A 71 -11.61 -30.28 6.74
C ASN A 71 -10.21 -30.57 7.28
N HIS A 72 -9.15 -30.11 6.61
CA HIS A 72 -7.79 -30.42 7.03
C HIS A 72 -6.91 -29.18 6.97
N SER A 73 -6.06 -28.99 7.97
CA SER A 73 -5.12 -27.87 8.04
C SER A 73 -3.87 -28.22 8.84
N ASP A 74 -2.82 -27.47 8.59
CA ASP A 74 -1.55 -27.58 9.30
C ASP A 74 -1.50 -26.69 10.55
N GLY A 75 -0.79 -27.17 11.55
CA GLY A 75 -0.35 -26.40 12.69
C GLY A 75 1.06 -26.82 13.09
N THR A 76 1.65 -26.08 14.01
CA THR A 76 2.94 -26.45 14.59
C THR A 76 2.95 -26.10 16.06
N PHE A 77 3.40 -27.02 16.91
CA PHE A 77 3.82 -26.73 18.27
C PHE A 77 5.32 -26.51 18.27
N VAL A 78 5.75 -25.29 18.55
CA VAL A 78 7.17 -24.95 18.68
C VAL A 78 7.51 -24.93 20.17
N LEU A 79 8.36 -25.86 20.59
CA LEU A 79 8.77 -26.03 21.97
C LEU A 79 10.12 -25.35 22.17
N PHE A 80 10.12 -24.25 22.92
CA PHE A 80 11.34 -23.55 23.27
C PHE A 80 11.98 -24.22 24.48
N LEU A 81 13.13 -24.87 24.26
CA LEU A 81 13.79 -25.69 25.28
C LEU A 81 14.97 -24.94 25.90
N ASP A 82 15.14 -25.05 27.21
CA ASP A 82 16.13 -24.29 27.98
C ASP A 82 17.58 -24.65 27.68
N HIS A 83 17.85 -25.91 27.37
CA HIS A 83 19.19 -26.44 27.08
C HIS A 83 19.64 -26.15 25.65
N LEU A 84 18.75 -25.65 24.78
CA LEU A 84 19.13 -25.16 23.45
C LEU A 84 19.59 -23.72 23.60
N ALA A 85 20.89 -23.46 23.43
CA ALA A 85 21.48 -22.14 23.66
C ALA A 85 21.77 -21.38 22.36
N LYS A 86 21.83 -22.08 21.23
CA LYS A 86 22.14 -21.52 19.90
C LYS A 86 21.19 -22.07 18.83
N PHE A 87 21.09 -21.35 17.72
CA PHE A 87 20.28 -21.75 16.56
C PHE A 87 20.59 -23.18 16.08
N GLN A 88 21.86 -23.56 16.01
CA GLN A 88 22.29 -24.88 15.54
C GLN A 88 22.00 -26.05 16.50
N ASP A 89 21.66 -25.78 17.76
CA ASP A 89 21.52 -26.84 18.76
C ASP A 89 20.27 -27.69 18.55
N HIS A 90 19.22 -27.16 17.90
CA HIS A 90 17.97 -27.89 17.68
C HIS A 90 18.13 -29.17 16.82
N LYS A 91 19.25 -29.31 16.09
CA LYS A 91 19.56 -30.51 15.30
C LYS A 91 20.18 -31.64 16.14
N LYS A 92 20.77 -31.31 17.28
CA LYS A 92 21.44 -32.29 18.14
C LYS A 92 20.38 -33.06 18.93
N ASN A 93 20.45 -34.38 18.92
CA ASN A 93 19.59 -35.28 19.71
C ASN A 93 18.08 -35.04 19.52
N GLN A 94 17.65 -34.46 18.39
CA GLN A 94 16.26 -34.09 18.16
C GLN A 94 15.31 -35.29 18.27
N GLN A 95 15.73 -36.47 17.82
CA GLN A 95 14.90 -37.68 17.87
C GLN A 95 14.66 -38.16 19.31
N GLU A 96 15.73 -38.23 20.10
CA GLU A 96 15.67 -38.61 21.52
C GLU A 96 14.82 -37.63 22.33
N ILE A 97 14.99 -36.32 22.07
CA ILE A 97 14.15 -35.28 22.69
C ILE A 97 12.68 -35.47 22.33
N LEU A 98 12.37 -35.74 21.06
CA LEU A 98 11.00 -36.00 20.62
C LEU A 98 10.43 -37.29 21.21
N ASP A 99 11.23 -38.34 21.42
CA ASP A 99 10.79 -39.59 22.05
C ASP A 99 10.39 -39.36 23.51
N ILE A 100 11.21 -38.60 24.25
CA ILE A 100 10.93 -38.22 25.63
C ILE A 100 9.66 -37.37 25.71
N ILE A 101 9.51 -36.38 24.83
CA ILE A 101 8.32 -35.53 24.76
C ILE A 101 7.07 -36.37 24.47
N GLU A 102 7.15 -37.29 23.50
CA GLU A 102 6.03 -38.17 23.14
C GLU A 102 5.55 -39.02 24.33
N GLN A 103 6.48 -39.68 25.03
CA GLN A 103 6.16 -40.50 26.20
C GLN A 103 5.53 -39.69 27.33
N GLN A 104 6.14 -38.54 27.65
CA GLN A 104 5.69 -37.65 28.71
C GLN A 104 4.34 -37.00 28.41
N LEU A 105 4.09 -36.65 27.15
CA LEU A 105 2.83 -36.07 26.71
C LEU A 105 1.71 -37.12 26.77
N LYS A 106 1.96 -38.36 26.31
CA LYS A 106 1.01 -39.48 26.42
C LYS A 106 0.58 -39.71 27.87
N ALA A 107 1.53 -39.76 28.81
CA ALA A 107 1.22 -39.96 30.22
C ALA A 107 0.34 -38.84 30.82
N ARG A 108 0.59 -37.58 30.44
CA ARG A 108 -0.16 -36.42 30.96
C ARG A 108 -1.56 -36.29 30.36
N LEU A 109 -1.70 -36.54 29.06
CA LEU A 109 -3.00 -36.39 28.38
C LEU A 109 -4.01 -37.48 28.80
N LEU A 110 -3.56 -38.63 29.33
CA LEU A 110 -4.45 -39.65 29.91
C LEU A 110 -5.29 -39.13 31.09
N ALA A 111 -4.78 -38.14 31.83
CA ALA A 111 -5.46 -37.55 32.98
C ALA A 111 -6.44 -36.41 32.59
N HIS A 112 -6.46 -36.00 31.33
CA HIS A 112 -7.21 -34.83 30.88
C HIS A 112 -8.45 -35.22 30.06
N ARG A 113 -9.58 -34.56 30.35
CA ARG A 113 -10.79 -34.70 29.54
C ARG A 113 -10.77 -33.69 28.40
N LEU A 114 -10.41 -34.15 27.20
CA LEU A 114 -10.32 -33.30 26.00
C LEU A 114 -11.67 -33.15 25.30
N THR A 115 -11.85 -32.00 24.64
CA THR A 115 -13.10 -31.61 23.97
C THR A 115 -13.17 -32.06 22.51
N ALA A 116 -12.04 -32.45 21.92
CA ALA A 116 -11.90 -33.01 20.58
C ALA A 116 -11.11 -34.33 20.64
N TRP A 117 -11.27 -35.16 19.61
CA TRP A 117 -10.45 -36.36 19.43
C TRP A 117 -9.01 -35.95 19.16
N TYR A 118 -8.03 -36.71 19.63
CA TYR A 118 -6.64 -36.49 19.31
C TYR A 118 -5.91 -37.81 19.07
N GLN A 119 -4.84 -37.74 18.27
CA GLN A 119 -3.90 -38.85 18.12
C GLN A 119 -2.47 -38.33 17.96
N ILE A 120 -1.52 -39.07 18.53
CA ILE A 120 -0.09 -38.76 18.43
C ILE A 120 0.54 -39.77 17.46
N LEU A 121 1.19 -39.26 16.42
CA LEU A 121 1.72 -40.03 15.29
C LEU A 121 3.22 -39.75 15.12
N ARG A 122 3.97 -40.80 14.75
CA ARG A 122 5.35 -40.68 14.26
C ARG A 122 5.38 -40.88 12.75
N LEU A 123 5.69 -39.83 12.00
CA LEU A 123 5.77 -39.85 10.54
C LEU A 123 7.17 -39.44 10.11
N GLY A 124 7.94 -40.36 9.51
CA GLY A 124 9.29 -40.05 9.01
C GLY A 124 10.24 -39.49 10.07
N GLY A 125 10.14 -39.96 11.32
CA GLY A 125 10.92 -39.43 12.46
C GLY A 125 10.42 -38.09 13.01
N GLN A 126 9.30 -37.55 12.52
CA GLN A 126 8.70 -36.35 13.08
C GLN A 126 7.54 -36.71 13.99
N LEU A 127 7.36 -35.95 15.08
CA LEU A 127 6.23 -36.08 15.98
C LEU A 127 5.09 -35.18 15.50
N HIS A 128 3.93 -35.78 15.27
CA HIS A 128 2.71 -35.09 14.86
C HIS A 128 1.59 -35.36 15.86
N ILE A 129 0.77 -34.34 16.13
CA ILE A 129 -0.41 -34.43 16.97
C ILE A 129 -1.59 -34.00 16.12
N GLU A 130 -2.46 -34.93 15.77
CA GLU A 130 -3.70 -34.58 15.08
C GLU A 130 -4.80 -34.33 16.09
N VAL A 131 -5.50 -33.20 15.93
CA VAL A 131 -6.67 -32.85 16.72
C VAL A 131 -7.86 -32.77 15.79
N SER A 132 -8.88 -33.59 16.06
CA SER A 132 -10.00 -33.82 15.16
C SER A 132 -11.35 -33.69 15.87
N THR A 133 -12.29 -33.06 15.17
CA THR A 133 -13.72 -33.12 15.44
C THR A 133 -14.40 -33.90 14.33
N ARG A 134 -15.73 -34.03 14.37
CA ARG A 134 -16.50 -34.68 13.30
C ARG A 134 -16.29 -34.06 11.91
N TRP A 135 -15.91 -32.78 11.84
CA TRP A 135 -15.89 -32.01 10.59
C TRP A 135 -14.59 -31.25 10.34
N GLN A 136 -13.60 -31.36 11.23
CA GLN A 136 -12.35 -30.62 11.13
C GLN A 136 -11.21 -31.39 11.78
N THR A 137 -10.09 -31.49 11.08
CA THR A 137 -8.83 -31.99 11.59
C THR A 137 -7.76 -30.93 11.43
N VAL A 138 -6.89 -30.80 12.43
CA VAL A 138 -5.67 -30.00 12.35
C VAL A 138 -4.51 -30.90 12.75
N SER A 139 -3.52 -31.03 11.88
CA SER A 139 -2.31 -31.80 12.13
C SER A 139 -1.19 -30.88 12.60
N PHE A 140 -0.74 -31.06 13.84
CA PHE A 140 0.30 -30.24 14.46
C PHE A 140 1.63 -30.96 14.47
N GLN A 141 2.61 -30.44 13.73
CA GLN A 141 3.99 -30.90 13.86
C GLN A 141 4.61 -30.34 15.16
N VAL A 142 5.29 -31.19 15.94
CA VAL A 142 6.00 -30.78 17.15
C VAL A 142 7.47 -30.55 16.82
N LEU A 143 7.96 -29.33 17.08
CA LEU A 143 9.33 -28.91 16.76
C LEU A 143 10.03 -28.29 17.97
N PRO A 144 11.09 -28.92 18.49
CA PRO A 144 12.04 -28.30 19.40
C PRO A 144 12.76 -27.11 18.73
N ALA A 145 12.91 -25.99 19.44
CA ALA A 145 13.59 -24.81 18.93
C ALA A 145 14.33 -24.04 20.03
N PHE A 146 15.36 -23.31 19.62
CA PHE A 146 16.04 -22.30 20.44
C PHE A 146 15.16 -21.04 20.57
N ASN A 147 15.01 -20.52 21.79
CA ASN A 147 14.29 -19.26 22.02
C ASN A 147 15.15 -18.03 21.66
N ALA A 148 15.23 -17.73 20.36
CA ALA A 148 16.02 -16.62 19.85
C ALA A 148 15.55 -15.23 20.35
N LEU A 149 14.29 -15.09 20.75
CA LEU A 149 13.70 -13.82 21.17
C LEU A 149 13.82 -13.57 22.68
N GLY A 150 14.04 -14.63 23.46
CA GLY A 150 14.05 -14.57 24.92
C GLY A 150 12.72 -14.02 25.46
N PHE A 151 12.79 -12.92 26.21
CA PHE A 151 11.63 -12.19 26.74
C PHE A 151 11.33 -10.88 25.98
N SER A 152 12.05 -10.59 24.89
CA SER A 152 11.88 -9.32 24.16
C SER A 152 10.71 -9.38 23.19
N GLU A 153 9.86 -8.35 23.21
CA GLU A 153 8.75 -8.21 22.26
C GLU A 153 9.20 -7.74 20.86
N ASN A 154 10.36 -7.09 20.77
CA ASN A 154 10.95 -6.61 19.53
C ASN A 154 12.36 -7.19 19.36
N PRO A 155 12.66 -7.82 18.21
CA PRO A 155 13.97 -8.43 18.02
C PRO A 155 15.07 -7.37 17.90
N SER A 156 16.17 -7.58 18.63
CA SER A 156 17.39 -6.80 18.47
C SER A 156 18.12 -7.23 17.17
N PRO A 157 18.81 -6.33 16.46
CA PRO A 157 19.66 -6.69 15.32
C PRO A 157 20.68 -7.79 15.64
N TRP A 158 21.13 -7.88 16.90
CA TRP A 158 22.03 -8.94 17.37
C TRP A 158 21.51 -10.35 17.12
N ILE A 159 20.20 -10.57 17.25
CA ILE A 159 19.58 -11.89 17.01
C ILE A 159 19.80 -12.33 15.56
N TYR A 160 19.69 -11.41 14.61
CA TYR A 160 19.88 -11.70 13.19
C TYR A 160 21.36 -11.81 12.81
N ARG A 161 22.26 -11.11 13.53
CA ARG A 161 23.72 -11.34 13.40
C ARG A 161 24.09 -12.76 13.85
N ASP A 162 23.54 -13.20 14.98
CA ASP A 162 23.77 -14.54 15.50
C ASP A 162 23.13 -15.62 14.61
N LEU A 163 21.95 -15.35 14.03
CA LEU A 163 21.35 -16.20 12.99
C LEU A 163 22.30 -16.36 11.81
N LYS A 164 22.83 -15.25 11.29
CA LYS A 164 23.76 -15.26 10.16
C LYS A 164 25.04 -16.03 10.49
N ARG A 165 25.61 -15.81 11.68
CA ARG A 165 26.78 -16.56 12.17
C ARG A 165 26.49 -18.06 12.22
N ALA A 166 25.37 -18.46 12.82
CA ALA A 166 24.98 -19.85 12.91
C ALA A 166 24.81 -20.49 11.52
N MET A 167 24.22 -19.76 10.57
CA MET A 167 24.09 -20.24 9.20
C MET A 167 25.45 -20.47 8.53
N ASP A 168 26.40 -19.55 8.71
CA ASP A 168 27.74 -19.66 8.15
C ASP A 168 28.52 -20.82 8.78
N GLU A 169 28.42 -20.99 10.10
CA GLU A 169 29.06 -22.08 10.84
C GLU A 169 28.54 -23.46 10.41
N THR A 170 27.24 -23.59 10.15
CA THR A 170 26.64 -24.89 9.80
C THR A 170 26.38 -25.09 8.32
N SER A 171 26.75 -24.13 7.46
CA SER A 171 26.35 -24.10 6.05
C SER A 171 24.84 -24.31 5.86
N ALA A 172 24.04 -23.69 6.74
CA ALA A 172 22.59 -23.84 6.74
C ALA A 172 21.98 -23.18 5.51
N TYR A 173 20.91 -23.79 4.99
CA TYR A 173 20.17 -23.16 3.89
C TYR A 173 19.26 -22.02 4.41
N PRO A 174 18.90 -21.05 3.56
CA PRO A 174 18.09 -19.91 4.00
C PRO A 174 16.73 -20.32 4.56
N GLY A 175 16.39 -19.79 5.74
CA GLY A 175 15.19 -20.14 6.50
C GLY A 175 15.21 -21.51 7.20
N GLU A 176 16.37 -22.16 7.32
CA GLU A 176 16.48 -23.42 8.06
C GLU A 176 16.14 -23.25 9.55
N PHE A 177 16.55 -22.13 10.15
CA PHE A 177 16.25 -21.78 11.54
C PHE A 177 14.92 -21.05 11.72
N SER A 178 14.10 -20.99 10.67
CA SER A 178 12.85 -20.23 10.63
C SER A 178 11.93 -20.55 11.83
N VAL A 179 11.91 -21.79 12.32
CA VAL A 179 11.11 -22.22 13.48
C VAL A 179 11.31 -21.36 14.73
N CYS A 180 12.51 -20.82 14.95
CA CYS A 180 12.84 -20.00 16.13
C CYS A 180 12.08 -18.66 16.16
N PHE A 181 11.51 -18.25 15.01
CA PHE A 181 10.78 -16.98 14.86
C PHE A 181 9.25 -17.16 14.76
N ALA A 182 8.71 -18.30 15.24
CA ALA A 182 7.29 -18.60 15.15
C ALA A 182 6.38 -17.52 15.77
N GLU A 183 6.76 -16.98 16.95
CA GLU A 183 5.99 -15.92 17.62
C GLU A 183 5.96 -14.61 16.80
N LEU A 184 7.06 -14.24 16.12
CA LEU A 184 7.06 -13.07 15.25
C LEU A 184 6.11 -13.24 14.06
N ARG A 185 6.03 -14.44 13.48
CA ARG A 185 5.07 -14.72 12.40
C ARG A 185 3.63 -14.63 12.89
N LYS A 186 3.34 -15.21 14.07
CA LYS A 186 2.01 -15.11 14.69
C LYS A 186 1.63 -13.64 14.95
N LYS A 187 2.53 -12.86 15.55
CA LYS A 187 2.36 -11.41 15.78
C LYS A 187 2.17 -10.63 14.47
N PHE A 188 2.86 -11.02 13.40
CA PHE A 188 2.68 -10.40 12.09
C PHE A 188 1.26 -10.60 11.55
N PHE A 189 0.69 -11.81 11.66
CA PHE A 189 -0.66 -12.12 11.16
C PHE A 189 -1.79 -11.65 12.08
N SER A 190 -1.55 -11.51 13.39
CA SER A 190 -2.60 -11.20 14.36
C SER A 190 -3.22 -9.81 14.19
N LYS A 191 -2.48 -8.86 13.62
CA LYS A 191 -2.94 -7.47 13.40
C LYS A 191 -3.92 -7.31 12.23
N TYR A 192 -4.05 -8.30 11.35
CA TYR A 192 -4.83 -8.17 10.12
C TYR A 192 -6.32 -8.50 10.30
N PRO A 193 -7.22 -7.78 9.60
CA PRO A 193 -8.66 -7.93 9.75
C PRO A 193 -9.16 -9.30 9.27
N ARG A 194 -10.32 -9.73 9.79
CA ARG A 194 -10.90 -11.04 9.47
C ARG A 194 -11.17 -11.21 7.98
N LYS A 195 -11.61 -10.17 7.28
CA LYS A 195 -11.89 -10.23 5.84
C LYS A 195 -10.63 -10.48 5.00
N LEU A 196 -9.47 -9.97 5.42
CA LEU A 196 -8.19 -10.31 4.80
C LEU A 196 -7.84 -11.79 5.01
N LYS A 197 -8.08 -12.33 6.21
CA LYS A 197 -7.90 -13.77 6.47
C LYS A 197 -8.82 -14.61 5.58
N ASP A 198 -10.04 -14.16 5.32
CA ASP A 198 -10.98 -14.78 4.38
C ASP A 198 -10.45 -14.78 2.94
N LEU A 199 -9.85 -13.69 2.49
CA LEU A 199 -9.18 -13.62 1.17
C LEU A 199 -8.00 -14.59 1.10
N ILE A 200 -7.20 -14.69 2.17
CA ILE A 200 -6.12 -15.67 2.24
C ILE A 200 -6.66 -17.09 2.11
N LEU A 201 -7.73 -17.45 2.81
CA LEU A 201 -8.37 -18.79 2.68
C LEU A 201 -8.77 -19.08 1.23
N LEU A 202 -9.34 -18.09 0.54
CA LEU A 202 -9.77 -18.24 -0.85
C LEU A 202 -8.60 -18.51 -1.80
N ILE A 203 -7.51 -17.75 -1.67
CA ILE A 203 -6.29 -17.95 -2.47
C ILE A 203 -5.60 -19.28 -2.14
N LYS A 204 -5.55 -19.66 -0.87
CA LYS A 204 -5.02 -20.96 -0.43
C LYS A 204 -5.81 -22.12 -1.02
N TYR A 205 -7.14 -22.06 -0.90
CA TYR A 205 -8.01 -23.11 -1.43
C TYR A 205 -7.88 -23.24 -2.96
N TRP A 206 -7.82 -22.13 -3.68
CA TRP A 206 -7.52 -22.13 -5.11
C TRP A 206 -6.18 -22.81 -5.41
N TYR A 207 -5.13 -22.47 -4.66
CA TYR A 207 -3.82 -23.08 -4.84
C TYR A 207 -3.83 -24.59 -4.57
N GLN A 208 -4.56 -25.05 -3.55
CA GLN A 208 -4.76 -26.48 -3.30
C GLN A 208 -5.47 -27.19 -4.47
N GLN A 209 -6.44 -26.53 -5.12
CA GLN A 209 -7.08 -27.06 -6.33
C GLN A 209 -6.08 -27.15 -7.49
N CYS A 210 -5.20 -26.16 -7.68
CA CYS A 210 -4.12 -26.22 -8.67
C CYS A 210 -3.14 -27.37 -8.38
N GLN A 211 -2.75 -27.56 -7.12
CA GLN A 211 -1.87 -28.66 -6.71
C GLN A 211 -2.48 -30.03 -7.02
N LYS A 212 -3.76 -30.23 -6.66
CA LYS A 212 -4.53 -31.43 -7.01
C LYS A 212 -4.53 -31.66 -8.52
N LYS A 213 -4.80 -30.62 -9.31
CA LYS A 213 -4.82 -30.68 -10.79
C LYS A 213 -3.47 -31.09 -11.38
N TRP A 214 -2.36 -30.64 -10.80
CA TRP A 214 -1.01 -30.98 -11.25
C TRP A 214 -0.51 -32.34 -10.75
N GLY A 215 -1.27 -33.02 -9.89
CA GLY A 215 -0.85 -34.29 -9.28
C GLY A 215 0.33 -34.14 -8.32
N ILE A 216 0.55 -32.94 -7.76
CA ILE A 216 1.66 -32.68 -6.83
C ILE A 216 1.08 -32.53 -5.43
N SER A 217 1.41 -33.45 -4.53
CA SER A 217 0.97 -33.40 -3.12
C SER A 217 1.93 -32.55 -2.28
N SER A 218 1.35 -31.69 -1.42
CA SER A 218 1.83 -31.12 -0.13
C SER A 218 3.27 -30.58 0.03
N LEU A 219 4.14 -30.66 -0.97
CA LEU A 219 5.55 -30.26 -0.86
C LEU A 219 5.78 -28.74 -0.91
N PHE A 220 4.74 -27.94 -1.16
CA PHE A 220 4.88 -26.54 -1.50
C PHE A 220 4.17 -25.64 -0.49
N SER A 221 4.90 -24.66 0.02
CA SER A 221 4.42 -23.81 1.10
C SER A 221 3.37 -22.82 0.59
N GLU A 222 2.18 -22.89 1.17
CA GLU A 222 1.09 -21.91 0.96
C GLU A 222 1.48 -20.52 1.50
N TYR A 223 2.47 -20.46 2.38
CA TYR A 223 2.89 -19.26 3.11
C TYR A 223 3.31 -18.11 2.19
N ALA A 224 3.94 -18.41 1.04
CA ALA A 224 4.30 -17.39 0.06
C ALA A 224 3.07 -16.66 -0.50
N LEU A 225 1.97 -17.39 -0.73
CA LEU A 225 0.70 -16.80 -1.18
C LEU A 225 -0.02 -16.07 -0.07
N GLU A 226 0.04 -16.55 1.18
CA GLU A 226 -0.49 -15.80 2.33
C GLU A 226 0.19 -14.43 2.44
N LEU A 227 1.52 -14.37 2.34
CA LEU A 227 2.29 -13.13 2.35
C LEU A 227 2.02 -12.25 1.12
N LEU A 228 1.89 -12.84 -0.08
CA LEU A 228 1.54 -12.07 -1.28
C LEU A 228 0.14 -11.44 -1.19
N THR A 229 -0.83 -12.15 -0.59
CA THR A 229 -2.16 -11.62 -0.32
C THR A 229 -2.13 -10.49 0.70
N VAL A 230 -1.36 -10.64 1.78
CA VAL A 230 -1.14 -9.56 2.76
C VAL A 230 -0.54 -8.33 2.06
N TYR A 231 0.50 -8.52 1.24
CA TYR A 231 1.13 -7.43 0.50
C TYR A 231 0.16 -6.72 -0.45
N ALA A 232 -0.64 -7.48 -1.21
CA ALA A 232 -1.66 -6.94 -2.10
C ALA A 232 -2.65 -6.04 -1.35
N TRP A 233 -3.12 -6.50 -0.18
CA TRP A 233 -4.04 -5.73 0.65
C TRP A 233 -3.39 -4.49 1.26
N GLU A 234 -2.18 -4.61 1.83
CA GLU A 234 -1.46 -3.48 2.46
C GLU A 234 -1.15 -2.36 1.46
N GLN A 235 -0.75 -2.71 0.23
CA GLN A 235 -0.37 -1.73 -0.78
C GLN A 235 -1.57 -1.16 -1.56
N GLY A 236 -2.64 -1.96 -1.71
CA GLY A 236 -3.75 -1.65 -2.61
C GLY A 236 -5.03 -1.17 -1.93
N CYS A 237 -5.30 -1.61 -0.69
CA CYS A 237 -6.57 -1.38 -0.03
C CYS A 237 -6.40 -0.84 1.40
N GLY A 238 -5.86 -1.65 2.31
CA GLY A 238 -5.66 -1.30 3.73
C GLY A 238 -6.94 -1.12 4.54
N ALA A 239 -8.13 -1.40 3.98
CA ALA A 239 -9.42 -1.27 4.67
C ALA A 239 -9.87 -2.58 5.32
N GLU A 240 -10.60 -2.50 6.43
CA GLU A 240 -11.16 -3.67 7.12
C GLU A 240 -12.21 -4.40 6.27
N ASP A 241 -13.05 -3.62 5.58
CA ASP A 241 -14.03 -4.11 4.63
C ASP A 241 -13.64 -3.73 3.20
N PHE A 242 -13.71 -4.69 2.29
CA PHE A 242 -13.30 -4.54 0.89
C PHE A 242 -13.95 -5.60 0.01
N ASP A 243 -13.84 -5.40 -1.29
CA ASP A 243 -14.36 -6.32 -2.30
C ASP A 243 -13.45 -7.55 -2.49
N MET A 244 -13.96 -8.74 -2.19
CA MET A 244 -13.19 -9.99 -2.30
C MET A 244 -12.71 -10.26 -3.73
N ALA A 245 -13.52 -9.94 -4.74
CA ALA A 245 -13.17 -10.18 -6.13
C ALA A 245 -12.09 -9.22 -6.63
N GLN A 246 -12.05 -7.98 -6.13
CA GLN A 246 -10.92 -7.07 -6.36
C GLN A 246 -9.64 -7.61 -5.72
N GLY A 247 -9.73 -8.11 -4.48
CA GLY A 247 -8.62 -8.72 -3.77
C GLY A 247 -8.04 -9.91 -4.54
N VAL A 248 -8.89 -10.84 -4.99
CA VAL A 248 -8.49 -11.99 -5.81
C VAL A 248 -7.79 -11.52 -7.09
N ARG A 249 -8.42 -10.64 -7.87
CA ARG A 249 -7.81 -10.14 -9.13
C ARG A 249 -6.45 -9.49 -8.90
N THR A 250 -6.28 -8.79 -7.79
CA THR A 250 -5.00 -8.16 -7.43
C THR A 250 -3.92 -9.20 -7.18
N VAL A 251 -4.22 -10.23 -6.38
CA VAL A 251 -3.26 -11.31 -6.09
C VAL A 251 -2.89 -12.07 -7.37
N LEU A 252 -3.88 -12.42 -8.19
CA LEU A 252 -3.65 -13.11 -9.47
C LEU A 252 -2.82 -12.26 -10.45
N GLY A 253 -3.12 -10.97 -10.56
CA GLY A 253 -2.35 -10.04 -11.40
C GLY A 253 -0.90 -9.87 -10.93
N LEU A 254 -0.64 -9.96 -9.62
CA LEU A 254 0.72 -10.00 -9.08
C LEU A 254 1.44 -11.31 -9.45
N ILE A 255 0.75 -12.44 -9.43
CA ILE A 255 1.29 -13.74 -9.86
C ILE A 255 1.65 -13.70 -11.36
N GLU A 256 0.84 -13.09 -12.22
CA GLU A 256 1.17 -12.93 -13.64
C GLU A 256 2.46 -12.12 -13.87
N GLN A 257 2.76 -11.21 -12.94
CA GLN A 257 3.96 -10.38 -12.89
C GLN A 257 5.09 -10.98 -12.03
N LYS A 258 5.12 -12.31 -11.85
CA LYS A 258 6.13 -13.02 -11.03
C LYS A 258 7.58 -12.58 -11.28
N ASP A 259 7.92 -12.23 -12.51
CA ASP A 259 9.27 -11.85 -12.93
C ASP A 259 9.70 -10.47 -12.40
N LEU A 260 8.75 -9.70 -11.86
CA LEU A 260 8.97 -8.41 -11.22
C LEU A 260 8.80 -8.46 -9.70
N LEU A 261 8.24 -9.53 -9.13
CA LEU A 261 7.86 -9.58 -7.71
C LEU A 261 9.05 -9.48 -6.77
N CYS A 262 9.07 -8.45 -5.93
CA CYS A 262 10.06 -8.25 -4.89
C CYS A 262 9.39 -7.67 -3.64
N VAL A 263 9.00 -8.54 -2.72
CA VAL A 263 8.19 -8.22 -1.55
C VAL A 263 9.00 -8.49 -0.28
N TYR A 264 8.98 -7.53 0.65
CA TYR A 264 9.58 -7.67 1.97
C TYR A 264 8.97 -6.66 2.93
N TRP A 265 9.18 -6.88 4.23
CA TRP A 265 8.77 -5.98 5.31
C TRP A 265 9.97 -5.55 6.12
N THR A 266 9.83 -4.45 6.86
CA THR A 266 10.84 -3.94 7.80
C THR A 266 10.30 -3.85 9.23
N VAL A 267 9.42 -4.79 9.58
CA VAL A 267 8.71 -4.79 10.87
C VAL A 267 9.55 -5.37 12.01
N ASN A 268 10.40 -6.35 11.71
CA ASN A 268 11.25 -7.04 12.67
C ASN A 268 12.75 -6.84 12.40
N TYR A 269 13.11 -6.41 11.18
CA TYR A 269 14.48 -6.15 10.78
C TYR A 269 14.48 -4.96 9.80
N ASP A 270 15.61 -4.27 9.66
CA ASP A 270 15.74 -3.11 8.78
C ASP A 270 17.16 -3.03 8.16
N PHE A 271 17.46 -1.90 7.52
CA PHE A 271 18.75 -1.65 6.86
C PHE A 271 19.74 -0.86 7.73
N GLU A 272 19.42 -0.58 9.00
CA GLU A 272 20.28 0.23 9.87
C GLU A 272 21.52 -0.57 10.29
N ASP A 273 21.31 -1.83 10.68
CA ASP A 273 22.41 -2.74 11.01
C ASP A 273 23.14 -3.23 9.76
N GLU A 274 24.47 -3.10 9.74
CA GLU A 274 25.27 -3.44 8.57
C GLU A 274 25.16 -4.93 8.16
N THR A 275 25.20 -5.86 9.12
CA THR A 275 25.12 -7.29 8.81
C THR A 275 23.74 -7.63 8.26
N VAL A 276 22.68 -7.14 8.91
CA VAL A 276 21.29 -7.38 8.47
C VAL A 276 21.05 -6.73 7.11
N ARG A 277 21.50 -5.49 6.90
CA ARG A 277 21.45 -4.79 5.61
C ARG A 277 22.09 -5.60 4.50
N ASN A 278 23.27 -6.17 4.73
CA ASN A 278 23.97 -6.96 3.72
C ASN A 278 23.20 -8.25 3.36
N VAL A 279 22.62 -8.94 4.36
CA VAL A 279 21.74 -10.09 4.14
C VAL A 279 20.51 -9.69 3.31
N LEU A 280 19.83 -8.60 3.68
CA LEU A 280 18.67 -8.11 2.95
C LEU A 280 19.01 -7.74 1.51
N LEU A 281 20.07 -6.97 1.28
CA LEU A 281 20.49 -6.58 -0.06
C LEU A 281 20.87 -7.79 -0.92
N GLN A 282 21.49 -8.82 -0.33
CA GLN A 282 21.76 -10.07 -1.02
C GLN A 282 20.45 -10.75 -1.46
N GLN A 283 19.49 -10.91 -0.56
CA GLN A 283 18.20 -11.54 -0.88
C GLN A 283 17.39 -10.75 -1.90
N LEU A 284 17.38 -9.43 -1.79
CA LEU A 284 16.65 -8.54 -2.70
C LEU A 284 17.25 -8.52 -4.11
N ARG A 285 18.51 -8.93 -4.28
CA ARG A 285 19.17 -9.09 -5.59
C ARG A 285 18.98 -10.48 -6.19
N SER A 286 18.41 -11.43 -5.45
CA SER A 286 18.15 -12.80 -5.92
C SER A 286 17.17 -12.84 -7.10
N GLN A 287 17.18 -13.97 -7.83
CA GLN A 287 16.26 -14.22 -8.92
C GLN A 287 14.80 -14.07 -8.46
N ARG A 288 13.99 -13.40 -9.28
CA ARG A 288 12.58 -13.16 -9.03
C ARG A 288 11.77 -14.45 -9.22
N PRO A 289 10.67 -14.65 -8.47
CA PRO A 289 10.11 -13.75 -7.47
C PRO A 289 10.88 -13.78 -6.14
N VAL A 290 10.90 -12.67 -5.42
CA VAL A 290 11.41 -12.58 -4.04
C VAL A 290 10.26 -12.21 -3.12
N ILE A 291 9.98 -13.04 -2.12
CA ILE A 291 9.03 -12.77 -1.04
C ILE A 291 9.75 -13.13 0.26
N LEU A 292 10.24 -12.13 0.98
CA LEU A 292 10.96 -12.34 2.24
C LEU A 292 9.99 -12.53 3.41
N ASP A 293 10.28 -13.53 4.23
CA ASP A 293 9.56 -13.79 5.48
C ASP A 293 9.71 -12.58 6.43
N PRO A 294 8.63 -11.92 6.85
CA PRO A 294 8.70 -10.77 7.74
C PRO A 294 9.35 -11.07 9.11
N ALA A 295 9.52 -12.34 9.48
CA ALA A 295 10.17 -12.75 10.73
C ALA A 295 11.64 -13.18 10.56
N ASP A 296 12.06 -13.58 9.36
CA ASP A 296 13.38 -14.14 9.07
C ASP A 296 13.95 -13.52 7.78
N PRO A 297 14.93 -12.59 7.87
CA PRO A 297 15.46 -11.86 6.72
C PRO A 297 16.25 -12.74 5.74
N THR A 298 16.55 -13.98 6.12
CA THR A 298 17.26 -14.94 5.27
C THR A 298 16.28 -15.75 4.43
N ASN A 299 15.03 -15.89 4.87
CA ASN A 299 14.07 -16.82 4.30
C ASN A 299 13.27 -16.19 3.15
N ASN A 300 13.74 -16.38 1.91
CA ASN A 300 12.92 -16.11 0.73
C ASN A 300 11.93 -17.25 0.48
N VAL A 301 10.68 -17.06 0.91
CA VAL A 301 9.66 -18.11 0.91
C VAL A 301 9.15 -18.47 -0.49
N SER A 302 9.44 -17.64 -1.49
CA SER A 302 9.05 -17.91 -2.88
C SER A 302 9.83 -19.06 -3.53
N THR A 303 11.01 -19.40 -2.98
CA THR A 303 11.92 -20.42 -3.52
C THR A 303 11.52 -21.84 -3.12
N ARG A 304 10.68 -21.99 -2.09
CA ARG A 304 10.26 -23.28 -1.54
C ARG A 304 9.08 -23.86 -2.31
N GLY A 305 9.38 -24.25 -3.54
CA GLY A 305 8.56 -25.18 -4.30
C GLY A 305 7.30 -24.59 -4.96
N VAL A 306 7.06 -23.30 -4.93
CA VAL A 306 5.94 -22.73 -5.70
C VAL A 306 6.27 -22.82 -7.21
N PRO A 307 5.50 -23.54 -8.04
CA PRO A 307 5.74 -23.64 -9.48
C PRO A 307 5.18 -22.41 -10.18
N TRP A 308 5.83 -21.26 -9.97
CA TRP A 308 5.35 -19.95 -10.44
C TRP A 308 4.95 -19.88 -11.92
N PRO A 309 5.63 -20.54 -12.89
CA PRO A 309 5.17 -20.56 -14.27
C PRO A 309 3.78 -21.18 -14.44
N ARG A 310 3.53 -22.35 -13.82
CA ARG A 310 2.20 -22.99 -13.87
C ARG A 310 1.16 -22.17 -13.11
N LEU A 311 1.56 -21.58 -11.98
CA LEU A 311 0.67 -20.73 -11.18
C LEU A 311 0.23 -19.49 -11.97
N LYS A 312 1.11 -18.91 -12.78
CA LYS A 312 0.79 -17.81 -13.69
C LYS A 312 -0.25 -18.22 -14.74
N GLU A 313 -0.14 -19.40 -15.32
CA GLU A 313 -1.13 -19.91 -16.27
C GLU A 313 -2.51 -20.08 -15.61
N GLU A 314 -2.58 -20.72 -14.44
CA GLU A 314 -3.84 -20.87 -13.69
C GLU A 314 -4.43 -19.52 -13.24
N ALA A 315 -3.56 -18.55 -12.90
CA ALA A 315 -4.00 -17.21 -12.53
C ALA A 315 -4.68 -16.50 -13.71
N GLY A 316 -4.13 -16.61 -14.93
CA GLY A 316 -4.74 -16.08 -16.14
C GLY A 316 -6.09 -16.72 -16.46
N LEU A 317 -6.23 -18.03 -16.21
CA LEU A 317 -7.51 -18.74 -16.38
C LEU A 317 -8.59 -18.23 -15.42
N TRP A 318 -8.26 -18.06 -14.14
CA TRP A 318 -9.23 -17.55 -13.17
C TRP A 318 -9.56 -16.07 -13.42
N LEU A 319 -8.57 -15.24 -13.77
CA LEU A 319 -8.81 -13.84 -14.19
C LEU A 319 -9.79 -13.76 -15.36
N SER A 320 -9.64 -14.63 -16.35
CA SER A 320 -10.54 -14.69 -17.51
C SER A 320 -11.96 -15.10 -17.11
N SER A 321 -12.12 -16.07 -16.21
CA SER A 321 -13.43 -16.47 -15.70
C SER A 321 -14.13 -15.35 -14.93
N LEU A 322 -13.39 -14.59 -14.13
CA LEU A 322 -13.91 -13.43 -13.39
C LEU A 322 -14.38 -12.29 -14.32
N GLN A 323 -13.95 -12.24 -15.58
CA GLN A 323 -14.42 -11.24 -16.56
C GLN A 323 -15.77 -11.62 -17.19
N GLN A 324 -16.12 -12.91 -17.23
CA GLN A 324 -17.29 -13.42 -17.95
C GLN A 324 -18.60 -13.34 -17.15
N SER A 325 -18.57 -12.87 -15.90
CA SER A 325 -19.72 -12.92 -14.97
C SER A 325 -20.84 -11.89 -15.23
N GLY A 326 -20.91 -11.26 -16.41
CA GLY A 326 -22.00 -10.36 -16.84
C GLY A 326 -22.12 -9.01 -16.10
N GLU A 327 -21.45 -8.84 -14.95
CA GLU A 327 -21.34 -7.57 -14.22
C GLU A 327 -20.19 -6.70 -14.75
N ALA A 328 -20.28 -5.38 -14.52
CA ALA A 328 -19.19 -4.45 -14.81
C ALA A 328 -17.87 -4.96 -14.18
N PRO A 329 -16.73 -4.92 -14.90
CA PRO A 329 -15.48 -5.48 -14.41
C PRO A 329 -15.08 -4.86 -13.07
N ARG A 330 -15.11 -5.66 -11.97
CA ARG A 330 -14.51 -5.21 -10.70
C ARG A 330 -12.99 -5.18 -10.88
N LEU A 331 -12.40 -4.01 -10.77
CA LEU A 331 -11.00 -3.78 -11.14
C LEU A 331 -10.03 -4.20 -10.03
N SER A 332 -8.82 -4.65 -10.38
CA SER A 332 -7.78 -4.97 -9.39
C SER A 332 -7.28 -3.70 -8.68
N TRP A 333 -6.80 -3.82 -7.44
CA TRP A 333 -6.11 -2.73 -6.76
C TRP A 333 -4.81 -2.39 -7.48
N ASN A 334 -4.44 -1.10 -7.49
CA ASN A 334 -3.19 -0.65 -8.08
C ASN A 334 -2.02 -0.92 -7.14
N VAL A 335 -1.48 -2.13 -7.22
CA VAL A 335 -0.35 -2.60 -6.42
C VAL A 335 0.88 -2.75 -7.30
N LEU A 336 2.01 -2.21 -6.85
CA LEU A 336 3.30 -2.41 -7.51
C LEU A 336 3.85 -3.80 -7.19
N PRO A 337 4.39 -4.54 -8.18
CA PRO A 337 5.02 -5.84 -7.93
C PRO A 337 6.33 -5.72 -7.14
N ALA A 338 6.98 -4.54 -7.17
CA ALA A 338 8.17 -4.24 -6.40
C ALA A 338 8.17 -2.78 -5.91
N PRO A 339 8.78 -2.49 -4.75
CA PRO A 339 9.00 -1.13 -4.28
C PRO A 339 9.87 -0.30 -5.24
N LEU A 340 9.63 1.02 -5.28
CA LEU A 340 10.34 1.95 -6.18
C LEU A 340 11.86 1.84 -6.07
N PHE A 341 12.42 1.80 -4.85
CA PHE A 341 13.87 1.80 -4.64
C PHE A 341 14.58 0.54 -5.18
N MET A 342 13.84 -0.51 -5.51
CA MET A 342 14.37 -1.72 -6.17
C MET A 342 14.46 -1.58 -7.68
N THR A 343 13.84 -0.55 -8.25
CA THR A 343 13.89 -0.28 -9.69
C THR A 343 15.30 0.20 -10.05
N PRO A 344 16.04 -0.53 -10.90
CA PRO A 344 17.32 -0.06 -11.41
C PRO A 344 17.17 1.32 -12.07
N GLY A 345 18.16 2.20 -11.89
CA GLY A 345 18.07 3.59 -12.37
C GLY A 345 17.73 3.71 -13.87
N HIS A 346 18.29 2.84 -14.72
CA HIS A 346 18.03 2.81 -16.16
C HIS A 346 16.62 2.33 -16.54
N LEU A 347 15.86 1.74 -15.60
CA LEU A 347 14.48 1.31 -15.79
C LEU A 347 13.45 2.29 -15.20
N LEU A 348 13.88 3.40 -14.59
CA LEU A 348 12.94 4.37 -13.99
C LEU A 348 11.97 4.96 -15.02
N ASP A 349 12.40 5.18 -16.25
CA ASP A 349 11.51 5.66 -17.32
C ASP A 349 10.43 4.63 -17.68
N LYS A 350 10.82 3.35 -17.77
CA LYS A 350 9.90 2.25 -17.97
C LYS A 350 8.94 2.13 -16.78
N PHE A 351 9.44 2.26 -15.55
CA PHE A 351 8.62 2.25 -14.34
C PHE A 351 7.57 3.37 -14.34
N ILE A 352 7.96 4.60 -14.71
CA ILE A 352 7.03 5.72 -14.82
C ILE A 352 5.94 5.41 -15.85
N LYS A 353 6.32 4.93 -17.03
CA LYS A 353 5.38 4.57 -18.11
C LYS A 353 4.42 3.46 -17.69
N ASP A 354 4.94 2.36 -17.13
CA ASP A 354 4.18 1.15 -16.88
C ASP A 354 3.29 1.29 -15.63
N PHE A 355 3.73 2.01 -14.60
CA PHE A 355 3.06 2.03 -13.29
C PHE A 355 2.52 3.39 -12.86
N LEU A 356 3.10 4.50 -13.31
CA LEU A 356 2.72 5.83 -12.81
C LEU A 356 1.85 6.61 -13.79
N GLN A 357 2.13 6.53 -15.08
CA GLN A 357 1.42 7.27 -16.11
C GLN A 357 0.00 6.72 -16.29
N PRO A 358 -1.05 7.57 -16.25
CA PRO A 358 -2.42 7.15 -16.53
C PRO A 358 -2.58 6.58 -17.93
N ASN A 359 -3.56 5.70 -18.08
CA ASN A 359 -3.99 5.18 -19.37
C ASN A 359 -4.49 6.31 -20.28
N LYS A 360 -4.11 6.26 -21.56
CA LYS A 360 -4.43 7.32 -22.53
C LYS A 360 -5.93 7.45 -22.78
N ASP A 361 -6.64 6.33 -22.92
CA ASP A 361 -8.08 6.35 -23.19
C ASP A 361 -8.84 6.95 -21.99
N PHE A 362 -8.42 6.61 -20.77
CA PHE A 362 -8.97 7.23 -19.57
C PHE A 362 -8.67 8.73 -19.53
N LEU A 363 -7.46 9.19 -19.87
CA LEU A 363 -7.15 10.62 -19.93
C LEU A 363 -8.01 11.36 -20.95
N ASP A 364 -8.25 10.78 -22.12
CA ASP A 364 -9.09 11.39 -23.15
C ASP A 364 -10.55 11.48 -22.70
N GLN A 365 -11.08 10.43 -22.03
CA GLN A 365 -12.40 10.44 -21.41
C GLN A 365 -12.51 11.46 -20.28
N LEU A 366 -11.47 11.54 -19.45
CA LEU A 366 -11.38 12.50 -18.35
C LEU A 366 -11.40 13.93 -18.88
N HIS A 367 -10.63 14.23 -19.92
CA HIS A 367 -10.59 15.56 -20.53
C HIS A 367 -11.96 15.98 -21.06
N ARG A 368 -12.67 15.09 -21.77
CA ARG A 368 -14.04 15.36 -22.24
C ARG A 368 -15.00 15.65 -21.08
N ALA A 369 -15.01 14.79 -20.05
CA ALA A 369 -15.86 14.99 -18.89
C ALA A 369 -15.56 16.32 -18.15
N VAL A 370 -14.28 16.68 -18.04
CA VAL A 370 -13.86 17.95 -17.44
C VAL A 370 -14.25 19.15 -18.31
N ASP A 371 -14.19 19.04 -19.63
CA ASP A 371 -14.68 20.06 -20.56
C ASP A 371 -16.19 20.31 -20.39
N ASP A 372 -16.98 19.24 -20.29
CA ASP A 372 -18.43 19.32 -20.05
C ASP A 372 -18.72 20.00 -18.70
N ILE A 373 -18.00 19.60 -17.64
CA ILE A 373 -18.13 20.23 -16.31
C ILE A 373 -17.75 21.71 -16.36
N CYS A 374 -16.67 22.07 -17.06
CA CYS A 374 -16.25 23.47 -17.19
C CYS A 374 -17.29 24.32 -17.93
N THR A 375 -17.89 23.75 -18.97
CA THR A 375 -18.96 24.39 -19.76
C THR A 375 -20.19 24.59 -18.90
N PHE A 376 -20.63 23.55 -18.19
CA PHE A 376 -21.73 23.63 -17.22
C PHE A 376 -21.49 24.71 -16.15
N LEU A 377 -20.30 24.72 -15.53
CA LEU A 377 -19.95 25.71 -14.50
C LEU A 377 -20.01 27.14 -15.03
N LYS A 378 -19.59 27.35 -16.29
CA LYS A 378 -19.54 28.66 -16.91
C LYS A 378 -20.91 29.16 -17.39
N GLU A 379 -21.72 28.28 -17.97
CA GLU A 379 -22.91 28.67 -18.74
C GLU A 379 -24.24 28.40 -18.02
N ASP A 380 -24.34 27.28 -17.30
CA ASP A 380 -25.63 26.81 -16.76
C ASP A 380 -25.71 26.85 -15.23
N CYS A 381 -24.59 26.70 -14.51
CA CYS A 381 -24.57 26.55 -13.06
C CYS A 381 -25.26 27.70 -12.31
N PHE A 382 -25.19 28.93 -12.84
CA PHE A 382 -25.79 30.12 -12.22
C PHE A 382 -26.87 30.78 -13.08
N ARG A 383 -27.45 30.04 -14.04
CA ARG A 383 -28.41 30.58 -15.03
C ARG A 383 -29.64 31.27 -14.41
N HIS A 384 -30.01 30.88 -13.19
CA HIS A 384 -31.14 31.44 -12.43
C HIS A 384 -30.69 32.35 -11.27
N SER A 385 -29.43 32.79 -11.26
CA SER A 385 -28.83 33.66 -10.25
C SER A 385 -28.32 34.96 -10.88
N THR A 386 -28.08 35.97 -10.06
CA THR A 386 -27.36 37.20 -10.46
C THR A 386 -25.86 36.97 -10.62
N THR A 387 -25.34 35.85 -10.14
CA THR A 387 -23.92 35.48 -10.24
C THR A 387 -23.59 35.07 -11.68
N LYS A 388 -22.55 35.67 -12.27
CA LYS A 388 -21.99 35.22 -13.56
C LYS A 388 -20.60 34.63 -13.34
N VAL A 389 -20.25 33.56 -14.03
CA VAL A 389 -18.89 33.01 -13.98
C VAL A 389 -18.05 33.69 -15.05
N GLN A 390 -17.07 34.49 -14.61
CA GLN A 390 -16.17 35.22 -15.51
C GLN A 390 -15.23 34.25 -16.23
N LYS A 391 -14.72 33.25 -15.49
CA LYS A 391 -13.70 32.33 -15.96
C LYS A 391 -13.73 31.03 -15.15
N VAL A 392 -13.35 29.93 -15.79
CA VAL A 392 -13.03 28.65 -15.13
C VAL A 392 -11.63 28.25 -15.55
N ILE A 393 -10.75 27.96 -14.58
CA ILE A 393 -9.39 27.51 -14.80
C ILE A 393 -9.25 26.08 -14.30
N LYS A 394 -8.71 25.22 -15.17
CA LYS A 394 -8.30 23.87 -14.81
C LYS A 394 -6.89 23.93 -14.22
N GLY A 395 -6.77 23.63 -12.94
CA GLY A 395 -5.53 23.57 -12.18
C GLY A 395 -5.13 22.15 -11.80
N GLY A 396 -4.05 22.04 -11.02
CA GLY A 396 -3.59 20.76 -10.50
C GLY A 396 -2.93 19.84 -11.53
N SER A 397 -2.78 18.57 -11.16
CA SER A 397 -1.87 17.63 -11.84
C SER A 397 -2.33 17.18 -13.22
N ALA A 398 -3.64 17.08 -13.43
CA ALA A 398 -4.29 16.80 -14.72
C ALA A 398 -3.86 17.78 -15.80
N THR A 399 -4.04 19.07 -15.52
CA THR A 399 -3.78 20.12 -16.51
C THR A 399 -2.29 20.41 -16.69
N LYS A 400 -1.49 20.21 -15.63
CA LYS A 400 -0.02 20.31 -15.69
C LYS A 400 0.63 19.14 -16.44
N GLY A 401 -0.11 18.06 -16.69
CA GLY A 401 0.41 16.84 -17.30
C GLY A 401 1.36 16.09 -16.38
N THR A 402 1.10 16.07 -15.07
CA THR A 402 1.87 15.35 -14.03
C THR A 402 1.01 14.38 -13.21
N THR A 403 -0.15 13.99 -13.74
CA THR A 403 -1.09 13.02 -13.15
C THR A 403 -0.45 11.64 -13.01
N LEU A 404 -0.75 11.00 -11.88
CA LEU A 404 -0.54 9.59 -11.55
C LEU A 404 -1.83 8.78 -11.73
N LYS A 405 -1.71 7.46 -11.98
CA LYS A 405 -2.86 6.53 -12.11
C LYS A 405 -3.92 6.65 -11.01
N ILE A 406 -3.49 6.84 -9.75
CA ILE A 406 -4.40 6.95 -8.59
C ILE A 406 -3.95 8.06 -7.63
N GLY A 407 -4.95 8.72 -7.03
CA GLY A 407 -4.80 9.71 -5.95
C GLY A 407 -4.18 11.01 -6.44
N SER A 408 -4.35 11.30 -7.73
CA SER A 408 -3.96 12.57 -8.30
C SER A 408 -5.07 13.57 -8.03
N ASP A 409 -4.66 14.75 -7.59
CA ASP A 409 -5.59 15.85 -7.34
C ASP A 409 -5.56 16.79 -8.55
N ALA A 410 -6.73 17.29 -8.93
CA ALA A 410 -6.93 18.31 -9.92
C ALA A 410 -7.87 19.39 -9.36
N ASP A 411 -7.67 20.63 -9.80
CA ASP A 411 -8.44 21.76 -9.28
C ASP A 411 -9.29 22.36 -10.41
N LEU A 412 -10.52 22.72 -10.12
CA LEU A 412 -11.37 23.54 -10.98
C LEU A 412 -11.61 24.87 -10.27
N VAL A 413 -10.85 25.89 -10.64
CA VAL A 413 -10.96 27.21 -10.04
C VAL A 413 -12.02 28.00 -10.79
N VAL A 414 -13.06 28.41 -10.07
CA VAL A 414 -14.21 29.14 -10.63
C VAL A 414 -14.13 30.60 -10.18
N PHE A 415 -14.24 31.53 -11.11
CA PHE A 415 -14.19 32.98 -10.84
C PHE A 415 -15.57 33.62 -10.99
N PRO A 416 -16.42 33.58 -9.94
CA PRO A 416 -17.74 34.20 -9.96
C PRO A 416 -17.66 35.73 -9.82
N SER A 417 -18.56 36.46 -10.48
CA SER A 417 -18.65 37.93 -10.47
C SER A 417 -19.01 38.53 -9.10
N THR A 418 -19.51 37.71 -8.18
CA THR A 418 -19.83 38.12 -6.80
C THR A 418 -18.60 38.22 -5.92
N LEU A 419 -17.52 37.50 -6.23
CA LEU A 419 -16.27 37.57 -5.48
C LEU A 419 -15.39 38.68 -6.07
N GLN A 420 -15.44 39.88 -5.47
CA GLN A 420 -14.79 41.10 -5.97
C GLN A 420 -13.50 41.46 -5.23
N SER A 421 -13.19 40.79 -4.12
CA SER A 421 -11.97 41.00 -3.33
C SER A 421 -11.55 39.71 -2.60
N TYR A 422 -10.33 39.70 -2.08
CA TYR A 422 -9.85 38.65 -1.18
C TYR A 422 -10.77 38.47 0.05
N THR A 423 -11.26 39.59 0.61
CA THR A 423 -12.18 39.57 1.75
C THR A 423 -13.54 38.97 1.40
N SER A 424 -14.11 39.33 0.24
CA SER A 424 -15.37 38.72 -0.21
C SER A 424 -15.21 37.24 -0.51
N GLN A 425 -14.09 36.80 -1.11
CA GLN A 425 -13.78 35.37 -1.27
C GLN A 425 -13.84 34.66 0.08
N ARG A 426 -13.20 35.20 1.11
CA ARG A 426 -13.22 34.57 2.44
C ARG A 426 -14.63 34.43 3.01
N ASN A 427 -15.45 35.48 2.88
CA ASN A 427 -16.76 35.56 3.53
C ASN A 427 -17.88 34.85 2.75
N GLU A 428 -17.81 34.86 1.41
CA GLU A 428 -18.92 34.42 0.56
C GLU A 428 -18.65 33.11 -0.19
N ARG A 429 -17.39 32.63 -0.25
CA ARG A 429 -17.02 31.39 -0.96
C ARG A 429 -17.91 30.21 -0.59
N GLY A 430 -18.31 30.09 0.68
CA GLY A 430 -19.16 28.97 1.11
C GLY A 430 -20.55 28.97 0.51
N ARG A 431 -21.15 30.14 0.26
CA ARG A 431 -22.44 30.25 -0.43
C ARG A 431 -22.30 29.84 -1.90
N VAL A 432 -21.21 30.26 -2.55
CA VAL A 432 -20.92 29.87 -3.94
C VAL A 432 -20.72 28.36 -4.07
N VAL A 433 -19.92 27.75 -3.18
CA VAL A 433 -19.68 26.30 -3.15
C VAL A 433 -20.99 25.52 -2.97
N GLN A 434 -21.88 25.99 -2.10
CA GLN A 434 -23.17 25.35 -1.86
C GLN A 434 -24.06 25.37 -3.10
N GLU A 435 -24.12 26.50 -3.81
CA GLU A 435 -24.92 26.60 -5.04
C GLU A 435 -24.33 25.74 -6.16
N ILE A 436 -23.01 25.75 -6.34
CA ILE A 436 -22.36 24.87 -7.32
C ILE A 436 -22.68 23.40 -7.02
N ARG A 437 -22.56 22.98 -5.75
CA ARG A 437 -22.90 21.60 -5.34
C ARG A 437 -24.33 21.24 -5.75
N ARG A 438 -25.30 22.07 -5.36
CA ARG A 438 -26.72 21.83 -5.60
C ARG A 438 -27.02 21.67 -7.10
N GLN A 439 -26.44 22.53 -7.93
CA GLN A 439 -26.68 22.52 -9.37
C GLN A 439 -25.96 21.37 -10.06
N LEU A 440 -24.72 21.08 -9.65
CA LEU A 440 -23.93 19.99 -10.18
C LEU A 440 -24.56 18.62 -9.87
N GLU A 441 -25.12 18.43 -8.67
CA GLU A 441 -25.86 17.20 -8.30
C GLU A 441 -27.06 16.94 -9.22
N VAL A 442 -27.85 17.99 -9.52
CA VAL A 442 -29.01 17.88 -10.43
C VAL A 442 -28.56 17.63 -11.87
N TRP A 443 -27.50 18.28 -12.31
CA TRP A 443 -26.97 18.11 -13.66
C TRP A 443 -26.35 16.71 -13.86
N GLN A 444 -25.58 16.23 -12.88
CA GLN A 444 -24.98 14.89 -12.91
C GLN A 444 -26.03 13.79 -13.10
N GLN A 445 -27.22 13.92 -12.50
CA GLN A 445 -28.30 12.93 -12.66
C GLN A 445 -28.89 12.88 -14.07
N LYS A 446 -28.78 13.96 -14.84
CA LYS A 446 -29.33 14.09 -16.20
C LYS A 446 -28.30 13.78 -17.29
N THR A 447 -27.02 13.85 -16.97
CA THR A 447 -25.92 13.73 -17.93
C THR A 447 -25.26 12.36 -17.82
N GLN A 448 -25.04 11.69 -18.96
CA GLN A 448 -24.26 10.46 -19.00
C GLN A 448 -22.79 10.76 -19.30
N PHE A 449 -21.90 10.25 -18.44
CA PHE A 449 -20.45 10.35 -18.63
C PHE A 449 -19.86 9.01 -19.04
N GLU A 450 -18.78 9.05 -19.84
CA GLU A 450 -17.95 7.88 -20.13
C GLU A 450 -17.21 7.40 -18.86
N VAL A 451 -16.93 8.30 -17.92
CA VAL A 451 -16.35 8.03 -16.61
C VAL A 451 -17.43 7.85 -15.54
N THR A 452 -17.08 7.22 -14.43
CA THR A 452 -17.94 7.19 -13.24
C THR A 452 -17.71 8.49 -12.46
N PHE A 453 -18.77 9.27 -12.28
CA PHE A 453 -18.77 10.50 -11.48
C PHE A 453 -19.25 10.19 -10.06
N GLU A 454 -18.39 10.39 -9.07
CA GLU A 454 -18.72 10.21 -7.66
C GLU A 454 -18.58 11.52 -6.88
N MET A 455 -19.70 12.04 -6.38
CA MET A 455 -19.68 13.22 -5.52
C MET A 455 -19.25 12.88 -4.09
N SER A 456 -18.42 13.74 -3.49
CA SER A 456 -18.01 13.57 -2.09
C SER A 456 -19.19 13.75 -1.15
N LYS A 457 -19.38 12.79 -0.23
CA LYS A 457 -20.36 12.89 0.86
C LYS A 457 -19.97 13.95 1.89
N TRP A 458 -18.69 14.31 1.96
CA TRP A 458 -18.19 15.28 2.93
C TRP A 458 -18.51 16.72 2.48
N LYS A 459 -19.25 17.44 3.31
CA LYS A 459 -19.63 18.83 3.04
C LYS A 459 -18.63 19.78 3.67
N ALA A 460 -17.59 20.13 2.93
CA ALA A 460 -16.72 21.24 3.29
C ALA A 460 -17.35 22.59 2.89
N PRO A 461 -17.25 23.63 3.72
CA PRO A 461 -17.79 24.96 3.40
C PRO A 461 -16.91 25.75 2.43
N ARG A 462 -15.68 25.31 2.15
CA ARG A 462 -14.72 26.08 1.32
C ARG A 462 -14.37 25.42 -0.01
N VAL A 463 -14.73 24.15 -0.20
CA VAL A 463 -14.39 23.35 -1.37
C VAL A 463 -15.52 22.36 -1.65
N LEU A 464 -15.75 22.12 -2.93
CA LEU A 464 -16.60 21.02 -3.41
C LEU A 464 -15.69 19.97 -4.03
N SER A 465 -15.68 18.76 -3.48
CA SER A 465 -14.86 17.66 -3.98
C SER A 465 -15.70 16.59 -4.67
N PHE A 466 -15.17 16.03 -5.75
CA PHE A 466 -15.73 14.86 -6.45
C PHE A 466 -14.61 14.02 -7.07
N SER A 467 -14.90 12.79 -7.47
CA SER A 467 -13.94 11.87 -8.10
C SER A 467 -14.46 11.42 -9.46
N LEU A 468 -13.58 11.42 -10.46
CA LEU A 468 -13.84 10.83 -11.77
C LEU A 468 -13.02 9.55 -11.90
N LYS A 469 -13.69 8.43 -12.10
CA LYS A 469 -13.06 7.10 -12.18
C LYS A 469 -13.28 6.46 -13.55
N SER A 470 -12.29 5.74 -14.04
CA SER A 470 -12.49 4.92 -15.23
C SER A 470 -13.44 3.76 -14.92
N LYS A 471 -14.25 3.39 -15.91
CA LYS A 471 -15.10 2.20 -15.86
C LYS A 471 -14.34 0.91 -16.20
N ASN A 472 -13.17 1.04 -16.84
CA ASN A 472 -12.44 -0.07 -17.47
C ASN A 472 -11.08 -0.35 -16.83
N VAL A 473 -10.48 0.63 -16.14
CA VAL A 473 -9.19 0.50 -15.45
C VAL A 473 -9.28 1.09 -14.04
N ASN A 474 -8.50 0.60 -13.09
CA ASN A 474 -8.50 1.15 -11.73
C ASN A 474 -7.69 2.45 -11.66
N GLU A 475 -8.20 3.49 -12.30
CA GLU A 475 -7.62 4.82 -12.34
C GLU A 475 -8.67 5.84 -11.93
N SER A 476 -8.25 6.81 -11.13
CA SER A 476 -9.12 7.87 -10.61
C SER A 476 -8.36 9.17 -10.42
N VAL A 477 -9.08 10.27 -10.61
CA VAL A 477 -8.61 11.63 -10.33
C VAL A 477 -9.66 12.30 -9.44
N ASP A 478 -9.18 12.84 -8.32
CA ASP A 478 -10.00 13.59 -7.38
C ASP A 478 -9.94 15.07 -7.76
N PHE A 479 -11.10 15.71 -7.81
CA PHE A 479 -11.26 17.10 -8.21
C PHE A 479 -11.79 17.94 -7.07
N ASP A 480 -11.16 19.10 -6.89
CA ASP A 480 -11.63 20.15 -5.99
C ASP A 480 -12.12 21.36 -6.80
N VAL A 481 -13.37 21.76 -6.61
CA VAL A 481 -13.93 22.99 -7.16
C VAL A 481 -13.75 24.11 -6.15
N LEU A 482 -13.02 25.14 -6.56
CA LEU A 482 -12.53 26.20 -5.69
C LEU A 482 -12.96 27.57 -6.22
N PRO A 483 -14.01 28.19 -5.67
CA PRO A 483 -14.37 29.56 -6.01
C PRO A 483 -13.31 30.55 -5.52
N ALA A 484 -12.86 31.43 -6.41
CA ALA A 484 -11.81 32.40 -6.13
C ALA A 484 -12.13 33.80 -6.68
N PHE A 485 -11.56 34.83 -6.06
CA PHE A 485 -11.53 36.19 -6.58
C PHE A 485 -10.57 36.25 -7.78
N ASN A 486 -11.00 36.90 -8.86
CA ASN A 486 -10.21 37.07 -10.08
C ASN A 486 -9.18 38.19 -9.94
N ALA A 487 -8.14 37.95 -9.14
CA ALA A 487 -7.08 38.92 -8.88
C ALA A 487 -6.29 39.31 -10.15
N LEU A 488 -6.20 38.40 -11.12
CA LEU A 488 -5.44 38.60 -12.37
C LEU A 488 -6.23 39.34 -13.46
N GLY A 489 -7.55 39.44 -13.34
CA GLY A 489 -8.40 40.06 -14.37
C GLY A 489 -8.30 39.37 -15.73
N GLN A 490 -8.15 40.16 -16.80
CA GLN A 490 -7.83 39.66 -18.15
C GLN A 490 -6.31 39.64 -18.34
N LEU A 491 -5.68 38.51 -18.01
CA LEU A 491 -4.28 38.29 -18.31
C LEU A 491 -4.10 37.90 -19.78
N HIS A 492 -3.23 38.60 -20.52
CA HIS A 492 -2.85 38.20 -21.87
C HIS A 492 -1.77 37.11 -21.80
N SER A 493 -1.73 36.20 -22.78
CA SER A 493 -0.76 35.11 -22.79
C SER A 493 0.67 35.65 -22.79
N GLY A 494 1.45 35.32 -21.76
CA GLY A 494 2.85 35.75 -21.62
C GLY A 494 3.08 37.11 -20.93
N SER A 495 2.02 37.82 -20.49
CA SER A 495 2.20 39.07 -19.74
C SER A 495 2.40 38.80 -18.24
N THR A 496 3.40 39.46 -17.63
CA THR A 496 3.57 39.47 -16.19
C THR A 496 2.43 40.25 -15.52
N PRO A 497 1.88 39.78 -14.39
CA PRO A 497 0.91 40.55 -13.62
C PRO A 497 1.52 41.87 -13.16
N GLY A 498 0.74 42.96 -13.20
CA GLY A 498 1.17 44.23 -12.62
C GLY A 498 1.44 44.09 -11.11
N PRO A 499 2.44 44.80 -10.53
CA PRO A 499 2.75 44.73 -9.11
C PRO A 499 1.55 45.01 -8.18
N GLN A 500 0.58 45.79 -8.66
CA GLN A 500 -0.65 46.16 -7.96
C GLN A 500 -1.52 44.94 -7.60
N VAL A 501 -1.45 43.86 -8.37
CA VAL A 501 -2.16 42.60 -8.09
C VAL A 501 -1.73 42.02 -6.73
N TYR A 502 -0.45 42.15 -6.41
CA TYR A 502 0.14 41.61 -5.18
C TYR A 502 0.10 42.61 -4.03
N ALA A 503 0.08 43.92 -4.29
CA ALA A 503 0.03 44.95 -3.24
C ALA A 503 -1.13 44.71 -2.25
N GLY A 504 -2.36 44.51 -2.76
CA GLY A 504 -3.51 44.22 -1.91
C GLY A 504 -3.39 42.91 -1.13
N LEU A 505 -2.74 41.89 -1.70
CA LEU A 505 -2.47 40.62 -1.00
C LEU A 505 -1.45 40.81 0.12
N ILE A 506 -0.38 41.56 -0.14
CA ILE A 506 0.69 41.86 0.82
C ILE A 506 0.14 42.68 1.98
N ASP A 507 -0.71 43.67 1.72
CA ASP A 507 -1.32 44.50 2.77
C ASP A 507 -2.27 43.69 3.66
N LEU A 508 -3.05 42.78 3.07
CA LEU A 508 -3.85 41.81 3.81
C LEU A 508 -2.97 40.91 4.69
N TYR A 509 -1.86 40.42 4.16
CA TYR A 509 -0.92 39.57 4.91
C TYR A 509 -0.24 40.32 6.06
N ARG A 510 0.04 41.61 5.91
CA ARG A 510 0.61 42.45 6.98
C ARG A 510 -0.41 42.81 8.07
N SER A 511 -1.67 42.96 7.69
CA SER A 511 -2.74 43.46 8.58
C SER A 511 -3.54 42.36 9.28
N SER A 512 -3.27 41.08 9.00
CA SER A 512 -4.03 39.97 9.58
C SER A 512 -3.21 38.69 9.76
N ASP A 513 -3.55 37.89 10.78
CA ASP A 513 -2.98 36.56 11.04
C ASP A 513 -3.54 35.49 10.08
N LEU A 514 -3.45 35.75 8.77
CA LEU A 514 -3.95 34.83 7.76
C LEU A 514 -2.97 33.66 7.55
N PRO A 515 -3.50 32.42 7.44
CA PRO A 515 -2.68 31.29 7.01
C PRO A 515 -2.04 31.57 5.65
N ALA A 516 -0.74 31.26 5.53
CA ALA A 516 -0.04 31.34 4.26
C ALA A 516 -0.75 30.48 3.20
N GLY A 517 -0.96 31.04 2.01
CA GLY A 517 -1.57 30.33 0.88
C GLY A 517 -3.11 30.32 0.83
N GLU A 518 -3.82 31.01 1.75
CA GLU A 518 -5.30 31.08 1.73
C GLU A 518 -5.89 31.54 0.38
N PHE A 519 -5.18 32.43 -0.34
CA PHE A 519 -5.58 32.97 -1.63
C PHE A 519 -4.79 32.42 -2.82
N SER A 520 -4.05 31.33 -2.63
CA SER A 520 -3.27 30.67 -3.71
C SER A 520 -4.11 30.32 -4.94
N THR A 521 -5.40 30.02 -4.75
CA THR A 521 -6.35 29.71 -5.83
C THR A 521 -6.57 30.88 -6.79
N CYS A 522 -6.38 32.13 -6.35
CA CYS A 522 -6.43 33.31 -7.22
C CYS A 522 -5.33 33.31 -8.29
N PHE A 523 -4.23 32.59 -8.03
CA PHE A 523 -3.02 32.58 -8.86
C PHE A 523 -2.79 31.24 -9.57
N THR A 524 -3.76 30.32 -9.54
CA THR A 524 -3.64 28.99 -10.15
C THR A 524 -3.30 29.03 -11.64
N GLU A 525 -3.71 30.07 -12.36
CA GLU A 525 -3.34 30.25 -13.77
C GLU A 525 -1.83 30.43 -13.96
N LEU A 526 -1.17 31.22 -13.10
CA LEU A 526 0.28 31.42 -13.13
C LEU A 526 1.02 30.11 -12.79
N GLN A 527 0.59 29.45 -11.71
CA GLN A 527 1.15 28.16 -11.27
C GLN A 527 1.03 27.07 -12.34
N ARG A 528 -0.11 27.04 -13.06
CA ARG A 528 -0.34 26.14 -14.19
C ARG A 528 0.63 26.46 -15.32
N ASN A 529 0.68 27.72 -15.75
CA ASN A 529 1.48 28.16 -16.89
C ASN A 529 2.98 27.91 -16.67
N PHE A 530 3.45 28.07 -15.43
CA PHE A 530 4.83 27.79 -15.03
C PHE A 530 5.25 26.33 -15.26
N ILE A 531 4.32 25.37 -15.12
CA ILE A 531 4.60 23.93 -15.28
C ILE A 531 4.24 23.41 -16.67
N VAL A 532 3.18 23.92 -17.29
CA VAL A 532 2.68 23.41 -18.57
C VAL A 532 3.72 23.53 -19.69
N SER A 533 4.53 24.58 -19.69
CA SER A 533 5.60 24.79 -20.69
C SER A 533 6.78 23.82 -20.55
N ARG A 534 6.88 23.07 -19.45
CA ARG A 534 8.06 22.25 -19.16
C ARG A 534 8.10 20.94 -19.98
N PRO A 535 9.30 20.41 -20.29
CA PRO A 535 9.43 19.20 -21.10
C PRO A 535 8.72 17.98 -20.50
N THR A 536 8.24 17.08 -21.36
CA THR A 536 7.57 15.83 -20.95
C THR A 536 8.45 14.99 -20.02
N LYS A 537 9.77 14.97 -20.26
CA LYS A 537 10.74 14.26 -19.44
C LYS A 537 10.78 14.79 -17.99
N LEU A 538 10.75 16.11 -17.81
CA LEU A 538 10.68 16.73 -16.49
C LEU A 538 9.34 16.43 -15.80
N LYS A 539 8.23 16.47 -16.54
CA LYS A 539 6.91 16.09 -16.00
C LYS A 539 6.89 14.63 -15.51
N ASN A 540 7.61 13.74 -16.19
CA ASN A 540 7.79 12.35 -15.75
C ASN A 540 8.63 12.24 -14.47
N LEU A 541 9.68 13.04 -14.31
CA LEU A 541 10.42 13.13 -13.05
C LEU A 541 9.52 13.65 -11.92
N ILE A 542 8.69 14.67 -12.19
CA ILE A 542 7.71 15.17 -11.20
C ILE A 542 6.71 14.07 -10.79
N ARG A 543 6.22 13.25 -11.73
CA ARG A 543 5.39 12.06 -11.40
C ARG A 543 6.12 11.12 -10.45
N LEU A 544 7.39 10.81 -10.74
CA LEU A 544 8.21 9.95 -9.89
C LEU A 544 8.37 10.53 -8.48
N MET A 545 8.66 11.83 -8.37
CA MET A 545 8.76 12.54 -7.09
C MET A 545 7.44 12.53 -6.32
N LYS A 546 6.30 12.73 -7.00
CA LYS A 546 4.97 12.67 -6.37
C LYS A 546 4.63 11.26 -5.88
N HIS A 547 5.01 10.24 -6.64
CA HIS A 547 4.84 8.86 -6.21
C HIS A 547 5.68 8.55 -4.96
N TRP A 548 6.95 8.95 -4.95
CA TRP A 548 7.82 8.83 -3.78
C TRP A 548 7.26 9.58 -2.56
N TYR A 549 6.80 10.81 -2.75
CA TYR A 549 6.20 11.63 -1.70
C TYR A 549 4.97 10.95 -1.08
N LYS A 550 4.09 10.34 -1.88
CA LYS A 550 2.96 9.53 -1.37
C LYS A 550 3.41 8.32 -0.54
N GLN A 551 4.51 7.68 -0.92
CA GLN A 551 5.09 6.60 -0.11
C GLN A 551 5.57 7.12 1.25
N CYS A 552 6.19 8.31 1.27
CA CYS A 552 6.58 8.99 2.50
C CYS A 552 5.37 9.38 3.35
N GLU A 553 4.31 9.95 2.77
CA GLU A 553 3.06 10.29 3.47
C GLU A 553 2.53 9.07 4.22
N ARG A 554 2.41 7.91 3.56
CA ARG A 554 1.92 6.67 4.18
C ARG A 554 2.77 6.23 5.38
N LYS A 555 4.10 6.36 5.30
CA LYS A 555 5.04 5.97 6.36
C LYS A 555 5.09 6.99 7.51
N LEU A 556 4.86 8.27 7.22
CA LEU A 556 5.09 9.39 8.14
C LEU A 556 3.80 9.99 8.70
N LYS A 557 2.61 9.46 8.40
CA LYS A 557 1.31 10.00 8.87
C LYS A 557 1.26 10.30 10.37
N SER A 558 1.99 9.56 11.21
CA SER A 558 2.03 9.77 12.66
C SER A 558 3.10 10.75 13.16
N LYS A 559 4.01 11.21 12.28
CA LYS A 559 5.22 11.98 12.65
C LYS A 559 5.16 13.47 12.30
N GLY A 560 4.05 13.96 11.75
CA GLY A 560 3.84 15.38 11.42
C GLY A 560 3.36 15.60 9.99
N SER A 561 3.19 16.88 9.61
CA SER A 561 2.78 17.27 8.26
C SER A 561 3.99 17.39 7.32
N LEU A 562 3.86 16.82 6.13
CA LEU A 562 4.85 16.98 5.06
C LEU A 562 4.67 18.33 4.33
N PRO A 563 5.72 18.84 3.64
CA PRO A 563 5.62 20.07 2.87
C PRO A 563 4.54 19.99 1.77
N PRO A 564 3.95 21.11 1.34
CA PRO A 564 2.97 21.11 0.26
C PRO A 564 3.49 20.39 -1.00
N LYS A 565 2.64 19.57 -1.64
CA LYS A 565 2.99 18.83 -2.88
C LYS A 565 3.58 19.74 -3.95
N TYR A 566 3.09 20.98 -4.05
CA TYR A 566 3.58 21.97 -5.01
C TYR A 566 5.04 22.38 -4.78
N ALA A 567 5.48 22.50 -3.52
CA ALA A 567 6.87 22.81 -3.20
C ALA A 567 7.83 21.73 -3.73
N LEU A 568 7.40 20.46 -3.74
CA LEU A 568 8.17 19.36 -4.33
C LEU A 568 8.22 19.44 -5.86
N GLU A 569 7.11 19.84 -6.51
CA GLU A 569 7.09 20.09 -7.96
C GLU A 569 8.11 21.18 -8.33
N LEU A 570 8.12 22.29 -7.58
CA LEU A 570 9.06 23.40 -7.75
C LEU A 570 10.51 23.00 -7.48
N LEU A 571 10.78 22.26 -6.39
CA LEU A 571 12.13 21.76 -6.11
C LEU A 571 12.66 20.86 -7.23
N THR A 572 11.77 20.07 -7.85
CA THR A 572 12.11 19.22 -9.01
C THR A 572 12.47 20.06 -10.23
N ILE A 573 11.72 21.14 -10.47
CA ILE A 573 12.01 22.08 -11.56
C ILE A 573 13.33 22.79 -11.32
N TYR A 574 13.55 23.32 -10.11
CA TYR A 574 14.80 23.96 -9.72
C TYR A 574 16.01 23.05 -9.91
N ALA A 575 15.94 21.80 -9.45
CA ALA A 575 17.02 20.83 -9.61
C ALA A 575 17.36 20.57 -11.09
N TRP A 576 16.36 20.57 -11.96
CA TRP A 576 16.55 20.42 -13.39
C TRP A 576 17.12 21.69 -14.04
N GLU A 577 16.59 22.88 -13.70
CA GLU A 577 17.05 24.17 -14.22
C GLU A 577 18.49 24.49 -13.82
N GLN A 578 18.88 24.23 -12.57
CA GLN A 578 20.26 24.44 -12.09
C GLN A 578 21.21 23.29 -12.42
N GLY A 579 20.67 22.15 -12.87
CA GLY A 579 21.43 20.98 -13.28
C GLY A 579 21.73 21.03 -14.78
N CYS A 580 21.16 20.08 -15.52
CA CYS A 580 21.42 19.95 -16.95
C CYS A 580 20.61 20.90 -17.83
N GLY A 581 19.44 21.38 -17.38
CA GLY A 581 18.48 22.17 -18.18
C GLY A 581 18.01 21.51 -19.49
N SER A 582 18.40 20.26 -19.75
CA SER A 582 18.23 19.58 -21.04
C SER A 582 16.88 18.85 -21.09
N GLU A 583 16.28 18.78 -22.27
CA GLU A 583 15.10 17.94 -22.50
C GLU A 583 15.43 16.44 -22.45
N SER A 584 16.69 16.08 -22.72
CA SER A 584 17.21 14.71 -22.66
C SER A 584 18.14 14.53 -21.46
N PHE A 585 17.60 14.08 -20.34
CA PHE A 585 18.38 13.77 -19.13
C PHE A 585 18.05 12.39 -18.58
N HIS A 586 18.97 11.84 -17.77
CA HIS A 586 18.75 10.57 -17.09
C HIS A 586 17.83 10.76 -15.88
N THR A 587 16.67 10.12 -15.90
CA THR A 587 15.68 10.20 -14.80
C THR A 587 16.28 9.80 -13.45
N ALA A 588 17.18 8.81 -13.43
CA ALA A 588 17.87 8.38 -12.20
C ALA A 588 18.72 9.50 -11.58
N GLU A 589 19.45 10.24 -12.41
CA GLU A 589 20.28 11.34 -11.97
C GLU A 589 19.41 12.49 -11.44
N GLY A 590 18.40 12.90 -12.22
CA GLY A 590 17.45 13.93 -11.78
C GLY A 590 16.73 13.56 -10.47
N PHE A 591 16.30 12.30 -10.33
CA PHE A 591 15.67 11.81 -9.11
C PHE A 591 16.62 11.86 -7.91
N ARG A 592 17.86 11.39 -8.07
CA ARG A 592 18.89 11.47 -7.02
C ARG A 592 19.16 12.92 -6.62
N THR A 593 19.34 13.83 -7.58
CA THR A 593 19.62 15.24 -7.31
C THR A 593 18.51 15.89 -6.47
N VAL A 594 17.24 15.62 -6.78
CA VAL A 594 16.12 16.14 -5.98
C VAL A 594 16.15 15.57 -4.56
N LEU A 595 16.39 14.26 -4.41
CA LEU A 595 16.52 13.64 -3.08
C LEU A 595 17.69 14.22 -2.28
N ASP A 596 18.84 14.46 -2.92
CA ASP A 596 20.00 15.09 -2.29
C ASP A 596 19.65 16.51 -1.79
N LEU A 597 18.90 17.30 -2.58
CA LEU A 597 18.42 18.62 -2.13
C LEU A 597 17.47 18.51 -0.93
N VAL A 598 16.60 17.50 -0.89
CA VAL A 598 15.73 17.24 0.26
C VAL A 598 16.56 16.93 1.52
N THR A 599 17.67 16.21 1.42
CA THR A 599 18.56 15.98 2.58
C THR A 599 19.19 17.27 3.11
N LYS A 600 19.34 18.29 2.25
CA LYS A 600 19.91 19.60 2.56
C LYS A 600 18.83 20.67 2.73
N TYR A 601 17.60 20.29 3.11
CA TYR A 601 16.46 21.20 3.13
C TYR A 601 16.69 22.51 3.90
N GLN A 602 17.50 22.49 4.96
CA GLN A 602 17.82 23.69 5.76
C GLN A 602 18.57 24.78 4.96
N GLN A 603 19.16 24.43 3.83
CA GLN A 603 19.90 25.35 2.95
C GLN A 603 19.06 25.84 1.76
N LEU A 604 17.79 25.41 1.65
CA LEU A 604 16.96 25.75 0.51
C LEU A 604 16.38 27.17 0.65
N CYS A 605 16.83 28.05 -0.23
CA CYS A 605 16.23 29.35 -0.51
C CYS A 605 16.09 29.49 -2.02
N ILE A 606 14.89 29.19 -2.53
CA ILE A 606 14.60 29.10 -3.96
C ILE A 606 13.47 30.08 -4.28
N PHE A 607 13.66 30.89 -5.32
CA PHE A 607 12.63 31.77 -5.84
C PHE A 607 12.82 32.00 -7.34
N TRP A 608 11.73 32.34 -8.02
CA TRP A 608 11.74 32.78 -9.41
C TRP A 608 11.33 34.25 -9.52
N ASN A 609 11.73 34.90 -10.60
CA ASN A 609 11.35 36.28 -10.92
C ASN A 609 10.44 36.34 -12.16
N VAL A 610 9.67 35.28 -12.40
CA VAL A 610 8.83 35.11 -13.60
C VAL A 610 7.53 35.88 -13.46
N ASN A 611 6.86 35.78 -12.31
CA ASN A 611 5.52 36.36 -12.08
C ASN A 611 5.55 37.65 -11.24
N TYR A 612 6.72 37.99 -10.70
CA TYR A 612 7.00 39.17 -9.89
C TYR A 612 8.50 39.47 -9.95
N ASN A 613 8.90 40.70 -9.62
CA ASN A 613 10.29 41.12 -9.65
C ASN A 613 10.62 42.07 -8.48
N PHE A 614 11.88 42.49 -8.37
CA PHE A 614 12.34 43.43 -7.34
C PHE A 614 12.24 44.90 -7.78
N GLU A 615 11.60 45.22 -8.91
CA GLU A 615 11.55 46.61 -9.40
C GLU A 615 10.60 47.45 -8.54
N ASP A 616 9.43 46.91 -8.21
CA ASP A 616 8.47 47.54 -7.30
C ASP A 616 8.94 47.47 -5.83
N GLU A 617 8.83 48.59 -5.12
CA GLU A 617 9.33 48.73 -3.74
C GLU A 617 8.55 47.87 -2.73
N THR A 618 7.23 47.76 -2.89
CA THR A 618 6.39 46.96 -2.00
C THR A 618 6.72 45.48 -2.14
N MET A 619 6.85 45.02 -3.38
CA MET A 619 7.24 43.65 -3.71
C MET A 619 8.67 43.34 -3.24
N ARG A 620 9.64 44.22 -3.55
CA ARG A 620 11.04 44.06 -3.12
C ARG A 620 11.14 43.89 -1.61
N THR A 621 10.49 44.76 -0.86
CA THR A 621 10.50 44.72 0.61
C THR A 621 9.89 43.42 1.13
N PHE A 622 8.78 42.97 0.54
CA PHE A 622 8.14 41.72 0.92
C PHE A 622 9.03 40.51 0.63
N LEU A 623 9.60 40.41 -0.57
CA LEU A 623 10.46 39.29 -0.98
C LEU A 623 11.72 39.20 -0.11
N LEU A 624 12.41 40.32 0.12
CA LEU A 624 13.58 40.35 1.00
C LEU A 624 13.23 39.89 2.41
N THR A 625 12.07 40.30 2.93
CA THR A 625 11.57 39.83 4.23
C THR A 625 11.34 38.32 4.25
N GLN A 626 10.80 37.72 3.18
CA GLN A 626 10.62 36.26 3.11
C GLN A 626 11.96 35.51 2.97
N ILE A 627 12.88 36.03 2.17
CA ILE A 627 14.21 35.42 1.92
C ILE A 627 15.07 35.44 3.20
N GLN A 628 14.98 36.52 3.99
CA GLN A 628 15.77 36.68 5.23
C GLN A 628 15.22 35.89 6.42
N LYS A 629 14.11 35.15 6.30
CA LYS A 629 13.60 34.29 7.38
C LYS A 629 14.56 33.11 7.62
N THR A 630 15.41 33.26 8.63
CA THR A 630 16.55 32.37 8.96
C THR A 630 16.21 30.94 9.44
N ARG A 631 14.96 30.47 9.37
CA ARG A 631 14.55 29.21 10.05
C ARG A 631 13.69 28.22 9.26
N CYS A 632 13.36 28.49 7.98
CA CYS A 632 12.56 27.57 7.17
C CYS A 632 13.10 27.46 5.75
N PRO A 633 13.04 26.27 5.10
CA PRO A 633 13.20 26.19 3.66
C PRO A 633 12.15 27.09 3.00
N SER A 634 12.62 28.03 2.18
CA SER A 634 11.77 28.95 1.44
C SER A 634 11.79 28.57 -0.03
N ILE A 635 10.64 28.17 -0.57
CA ILE A 635 10.43 27.97 -2.01
C ILE A 635 9.27 28.88 -2.42
N LEU A 636 9.58 29.92 -3.18
CA LEU A 636 8.63 30.91 -3.66
C LEU A 636 8.49 30.75 -5.17
N ASP A 637 7.31 30.36 -5.66
CA ASP A 637 6.97 30.39 -7.10
C ASP A 637 6.46 31.76 -7.51
#